data_AF-A0A945S9W1-F1
#
_entry.id   AF-A0A945S9W1-F1
#
_cell.length_a   1.000
_cell.length_b   1.000
_cell.length_c   1.000
_cell.angle_alpha   90.00
_cell.angle_beta   90.00
_cell.angle_gamma   90.00
#
_symmetry.space_group_name_H-M   'P 1'
#
loop_
_entity.id
_entity.type
_entity.pdbx_description
1 polymer ?
#
loop_
_entity_poly.entity_id
_entity_poly.type
_entity_poly.pdbx_seq_one_letter_code
_entity_poly.pdbx_strand_id
1 'polypeptide(L)'
;MAIPTETYPAGLRLLAVSCLMWCAGCMHVASAAANQAEGPLPSLDTPPVAVLVEPGFRAYGGTPSVVPAQIPGILNRYGIPAKALSVADLRAVETLDPAAYPVLVLPYGNAFPAPALHILRAYHAAGGCLIMNGVPFTHRCERKDGVWKDLGHFNHFGHGPDGMGTGGFAGPLTGTLAVQHHGFQPNPLGLDSDLPLASEPVKRQWLDTASLPDEDEVIPLVGLVSGEDDTVHPISAIIKHRCAAFRGAIDVWIGQVAPAMELDDAFCARQLLVRGAVWCLREKGLVDDGAQRAVFAALDRAARPTPLPENLTYKPEPRSWGDTFLPKSNLPARRLLVVEGAGMSAEDRVAVACLQGLTSRTQPRIWLQFWGGPQFWLDWHVEKGYIDGYDRVEDWRDLFRQFRDSFRGAVVPDPALYRGNLLAANVAACEDLILATPELAEALGIPVKIDLRGRFATYADGLEWIWQTYRSRLNRHLCNYAHPDRLANGAFAYDVQWRGVMLWPCGPVDGTKPGADMLREKAVVARIMSELAPNSPVMGFPYGGHGVGLGEVSGVALASRYAKPLVCTDHLANLSVMSGVRVEQLRQSRPGPPPALQRDKIYIAMALSDGDNQNCWMHFMKRYIEHPRFGEFPLAFGMGPVMADLMPGVAQWYLEQGGPGTEFLADVSGVGYIQPQNYGTAFADRDAVLSGFLDWTRRYLARMDMRTLRTVRGSDDLLARYAAAMPDLHSLFADMGRYSGHEGIANLTYTLPDGMPVFRAVTSWRHGTGSVPKEIREQVGDVRPAFVNAFLHCWTYKNLDLIAALYDNRPADWVFVTPAHLATLYRQARDKGWIGGGREAAAP
;
A
#
# COMPACT_ATOMS: atom_id res chain seq x y z
N MET A 1 -17.38 -38.84 38.82
CA MET A 1 -18.43 -38.81 39.86
C MET A 1 -18.90 -37.37 39.99
N ALA A 2 -20.18 -37.01 39.99
CA ALA A 2 -21.42 -37.76 39.75
C ALA A 2 -22.52 -36.80 39.22
N ILE A 3 -23.66 -37.33 38.76
CA ILE A 3 -24.86 -36.57 38.33
C ILE A 3 -26.07 -37.15 39.10
N PRO A 4 -27.02 -36.32 39.57
CA PRO A 4 -28.44 -36.41 39.13
C PRO A 4 -29.01 -34.99 38.82
N THR A 5 -29.82 -34.67 37.80
CA THR A 5 -31.07 -35.21 37.19
C THR A 5 -32.37 -35.00 37.97
N GLU A 6 -33.27 -34.17 37.42
CA GLU A 6 -34.76 -34.13 37.49
C GLU A 6 -35.22 -32.88 36.67
N THR A 7 -36.37 -32.78 35.98
CA THR A 7 -37.29 -33.77 35.35
C THR A 7 -38.04 -33.10 34.16
N TYR A 8 -38.80 -33.87 33.36
CA TYR A 8 -39.76 -33.37 32.34
C TYR A 8 -41.12 -34.09 32.51
N PRO A 9 -42.23 -33.45 32.09
CA PRO A 9 -43.31 -34.13 31.34
C PRO A 9 -43.54 -33.42 29.98
N ALA A 10 -43.52 -34.05 28.81
CA ALA A 10 -44.19 -35.25 28.28
C ALA A 10 -45.54 -34.93 27.58
N GLY A 11 -45.56 -35.02 26.24
CA GLY A 11 -46.74 -34.74 25.41
C GLY A 11 -46.59 -35.23 23.95
N LEU A 12 -46.88 -36.52 23.74
CA LEU A 12 -47.09 -37.26 22.47
C LEU A 12 -46.01 -37.23 21.36
N ARG A 13 -45.39 -38.40 21.16
CA ARG A 13 -44.93 -38.88 19.85
C ARG A 13 -46.11 -39.52 19.10
N LEU A 14 -46.33 -39.17 17.83
CA LEU A 14 -46.62 -40.12 16.72
C LEU A 14 -46.94 -39.39 15.40
N LEU A 15 -45.92 -39.18 14.56
CA LEU A 15 -46.04 -39.10 13.09
C LEU A 15 -44.64 -39.12 12.44
N ALA A 16 -44.42 -40.07 11.52
CA ALA A 16 -43.41 -40.12 10.45
C ALA A 16 -41.97 -39.62 10.76
N VAL A 17 -40.90 -40.43 10.82
CA VAL A 17 -40.43 -41.49 9.89
C VAL A 17 -40.22 -41.00 8.43
N SER A 18 -40.45 -39.73 8.10
CA SER A 18 -40.30 -39.22 6.71
C SER A 18 -39.33 -38.03 6.51
N CYS A 19 -38.70 -37.50 7.57
CA CYS A 19 -37.91 -36.24 7.46
C CYS A 19 -36.38 -36.37 7.52
N LEU A 20 -35.81 -37.58 7.60
CA LEU A 20 -34.34 -37.76 7.75
C LEU A 20 -33.55 -37.94 6.43
N MET A 21 -34.20 -37.77 5.27
CA MET A 21 -33.53 -37.73 3.94
C MET A 21 -33.46 -36.32 3.32
N TRP A 22 -33.75 -35.26 4.08
CA TRP A 22 -33.82 -33.88 3.56
C TRP A 22 -32.93 -32.86 4.28
N CYS A 23 -31.76 -33.30 4.78
CA CYS A 23 -30.74 -32.40 5.38
C CYS A 23 -29.36 -32.40 4.70
N ALA A 24 -29.19 -33.11 3.57
CA ALA A 24 -27.95 -33.08 2.78
C ALA A 24 -28.03 -32.20 1.51
N GLY A 25 -29.22 -31.71 1.14
CA GLY A 25 -29.46 -31.06 -0.16
C GLY A 25 -29.62 -29.53 -0.17
N CYS A 26 -29.86 -28.87 0.98
CA CYS A 26 -30.33 -27.48 1.00
C CYS A 26 -29.34 -26.43 1.54
N MET A 27 -28.15 -26.81 2.02
CA MET A 27 -27.13 -25.84 2.48
C MET A 27 -26.13 -25.42 1.39
N HIS A 28 -26.26 -25.91 0.16
CA HIS A 28 -25.41 -25.51 -0.98
C HIS A 28 -25.97 -24.34 -1.81
N VAL A 29 -27.12 -23.78 -1.45
CA VAL A 29 -27.82 -22.77 -2.29
C VAL A 29 -27.83 -21.37 -1.66
N ALA A 30 -27.65 -21.24 -0.34
CA ALA A 30 -27.89 -19.97 0.39
C ALA A 30 -26.72 -18.96 0.40
N SER A 31 -25.51 -19.31 -0.08
CA SER A 31 -24.40 -18.35 -0.24
C SER A 31 -23.90 -18.19 -1.68
N ALA A 32 -24.58 -18.80 -2.65
CA ALA A 32 -24.33 -18.63 -4.08
C ALA A 32 -25.41 -17.77 -4.78
N ALA A 33 -26.54 -17.54 -4.11
CA ALA A 33 -27.74 -16.90 -4.67
C ALA A 33 -27.73 -15.35 -4.69
N ALA A 34 -26.54 -14.73 -4.71
CA ALA A 34 -26.39 -13.27 -4.86
C ALA A 34 -25.54 -12.87 -6.07
N ASN A 35 -25.11 -13.83 -6.91
CA ASN A 35 -24.20 -13.58 -8.04
C ASN A 35 -24.53 -14.44 -9.30
N GLN A 36 -25.78 -14.90 -9.45
CA GLN A 36 -26.25 -15.60 -10.66
C GLN A 36 -27.41 -14.89 -11.34
N ALA A 37 -27.08 -14.09 -12.36
CA ALA A 37 -27.86 -13.64 -13.52
C ALA A 37 -27.18 -12.32 -13.98
N GLU A 38 -26.64 -12.17 -15.18
CA GLU A 38 -26.85 -12.89 -16.45
C GLU A 38 -25.52 -13.44 -17.03
N GLY A 39 -25.58 -14.31 -18.04
CA GLY A 39 -24.41 -14.69 -18.83
C GLY A 39 -23.89 -13.52 -19.69
N PRO A 40 -22.75 -13.68 -20.38
CA PRO A 40 -22.30 -12.66 -21.33
C PRO A 40 -23.38 -12.40 -22.39
N LEU A 41 -23.54 -11.13 -22.79
CA LEU A 41 -24.45 -10.79 -23.88
C LEU A 41 -24.01 -11.49 -25.18
N PRO A 42 -24.93 -11.84 -26.08
CA PRO A 42 -24.59 -12.31 -27.42
C PRO A 42 -23.66 -11.33 -28.12
N SER A 43 -22.69 -11.84 -28.88
CA SER A 43 -21.79 -11.02 -29.69
C SER A 43 -22.59 -10.23 -30.72
N LEU A 44 -22.33 -8.93 -30.79
CA LEU A 44 -22.79 -8.04 -31.85
C LEU A 44 -22.08 -8.40 -33.16
N ASP A 45 -22.77 -8.25 -34.28
CA ASP A 45 -22.23 -8.48 -35.63
C ASP A 45 -21.54 -7.19 -36.14
N THR A 46 -20.36 -6.90 -35.57
CA THR A 46 -19.56 -5.72 -35.90
C THR A 46 -18.09 -6.08 -36.12
N PRO A 47 -17.32 -5.26 -36.86
CA PRO A 47 -15.87 -5.27 -36.75
C PRO A 47 -15.44 -5.05 -35.29
N PRO A 48 -14.31 -5.61 -34.84
CA PRO A 48 -13.91 -5.56 -33.44
C PRO A 48 -13.39 -4.19 -33.01
N VAL A 49 -13.63 -3.84 -31.74
CA VAL A 49 -12.96 -2.73 -31.05
C VAL A 49 -11.49 -3.11 -30.83
N ALA A 50 -10.58 -2.27 -31.33
CA ALA A 50 -9.16 -2.39 -31.04
C ALA A 50 -8.87 -1.89 -29.62
N VAL A 51 -7.98 -2.57 -28.90
CA VAL A 51 -7.50 -2.16 -27.58
C VAL A 51 -5.99 -2.22 -27.59
N LEU A 52 -5.31 -1.09 -27.34
CA LEU A 52 -3.86 -1.11 -27.17
C LEU A 52 -3.53 -1.85 -25.86
N VAL A 53 -2.83 -2.98 -25.98
CA VAL A 53 -2.34 -3.80 -24.86
C VAL A 53 -0.88 -4.14 -25.13
N GLU A 54 0.02 -3.28 -24.67
CA GLU A 54 1.46 -3.42 -24.89
C GLU A 54 2.17 -3.87 -23.58
N PRO A 55 2.82 -5.05 -23.58
CA PRO A 55 3.55 -5.55 -22.41
C PRO A 55 4.64 -4.59 -21.92
N GLY A 56 4.60 -4.26 -20.62
CA GLY A 56 5.56 -3.34 -20.00
C GLY A 56 5.40 -1.87 -20.37
N PHE A 57 4.42 -1.51 -21.20
CA PHE A 57 4.05 -0.11 -21.44
C PHE A 57 3.40 0.45 -20.18
N ARG A 58 3.83 1.66 -19.78
CA ARG A 58 3.40 2.26 -18.51
C ARG A 58 2.34 3.33 -18.77
N ALA A 59 1.27 3.27 -18.01
CA ALA A 59 0.34 4.39 -17.92
C ALA A 59 0.98 5.54 -17.16
N TYR A 60 0.60 6.77 -17.51
CA TYR A 60 1.01 7.99 -16.83
C TYR A 60 -0.20 8.92 -16.74
N GLY A 61 -0.45 9.56 -15.59
CA GLY A 61 -1.52 10.57 -15.42
C GLY A 61 -2.95 10.03 -15.63
N GLY A 62 -3.75 9.98 -14.56
CA GLY A 62 -5.16 9.60 -14.66
C GLY A 62 -5.39 8.18 -15.21
N THR A 63 -4.50 7.24 -14.89
CA THR A 63 -4.59 5.80 -15.21
C THR A 63 -5.98 5.27 -14.95
N PRO A 64 -6.59 4.45 -15.85
CA PRO A 64 -7.93 3.96 -15.60
C PRO A 64 -7.86 2.86 -14.54
N SER A 65 -8.89 2.79 -13.71
CA SER A 65 -9.05 1.77 -12.66
C SER A 65 -9.44 0.38 -13.22
N VAL A 66 -9.13 0.16 -14.50
CA VAL A 66 -9.33 -1.05 -15.27
C VAL A 66 -7.99 -1.41 -15.92
N VAL A 67 -7.49 -2.61 -15.66
CA VAL A 67 -6.20 -3.06 -16.21
C VAL A 67 -6.31 -3.22 -17.73
N PRO A 68 -5.42 -2.63 -18.55
CA PRO A 68 -5.51 -2.69 -20.02
C PRO A 68 -5.74 -4.08 -20.61
N ALA A 69 -5.04 -5.10 -20.08
CA ALA A 69 -5.18 -6.49 -20.52
C ALA A 69 -6.56 -7.11 -20.25
N GLN A 70 -7.36 -6.55 -19.33
CA GLN A 70 -8.71 -7.02 -19.01
C GLN A 70 -9.79 -6.39 -19.90
N ILE A 71 -9.50 -5.25 -20.55
CA ILE A 71 -10.48 -4.49 -21.35
C ILE A 71 -11.14 -5.33 -22.46
N PRO A 72 -10.43 -6.14 -23.26
CA PRO A 72 -11.07 -6.97 -24.28
C PRO A 72 -12.08 -7.96 -23.67
N GLY A 73 -11.75 -8.58 -22.53
CA GLY A 73 -12.66 -9.49 -21.81
C GLY A 73 -13.87 -8.78 -21.20
N ILE A 74 -13.72 -7.51 -20.82
CA ILE A 74 -14.83 -6.66 -20.35
C ILE A 74 -15.77 -6.33 -21.53
N LEU A 75 -15.24 -5.87 -22.67
CA LEU A 75 -16.04 -5.55 -23.86
C LEU A 75 -16.79 -6.78 -24.38
N ASN A 76 -16.10 -7.92 -24.53
CA ASN A 76 -16.70 -9.17 -24.98
C ASN A 76 -17.82 -9.66 -24.05
N ARG A 77 -17.77 -9.38 -22.73
CA ARG A 77 -18.85 -9.73 -21.78
C ARG A 77 -20.15 -8.99 -22.08
N TYR A 78 -20.07 -7.76 -22.59
CA TYR A 78 -21.21 -6.96 -23.01
C TYR A 78 -21.51 -7.10 -24.51
N GLY A 79 -21.06 -8.19 -25.14
CA GLY A 79 -21.35 -8.49 -26.54
C GLY A 79 -20.56 -7.65 -27.56
N ILE A 80 -19.67 -6.76 -27.13
CA ILE A 80 -18.86 -5.93 -28.03
C ILE A 80 -17.61 -6.72 -28.41
N PRO A 81 -17.42 -7.15 -29.67
CA PRO A 81 -16.23 -7.89 -30.07
C PRO A 81 -14.99 -7.02 -29.88
N ALA A 82 -13.96 -7.53 -29.20
CA ALA A 82 -12.76 -6.75 -28.89
C ALA A 82 -11.46 -7.55 -29.11
N LYS A 83 -10.44 -6.86 -29.63
CA LYS A 83 -9.14 -7.43 -29.96
C LYS A 83 -8.00 -6.59 -29.34
N ALA A 84 -7.13 -7.26 -28.59
CA ALA A 84 -5.87 -6.68 -28.14
C ALA A 84 -4.90 -6.49 -29.32
N LEU A 85 -4.29 -5.31 -29.44
CA LEU A 85 -3.23 -4.98 -30.38
C LEU A 85 -2.00 -4.48 -29.60
N SER A 86 -0.82 -4.95 -29.97
CA SER A 86 0.46 -4.39 -29.50
C SER A 86 0.88 -3.17 -30.34
N VAL A 87 1.93 -2.46 -29.92
CA VAL A 87 2.53 -1.39 -30.74
C VAL A 87 3.15 -1.96 -32.04
N ALA A 88 3.55 -3.24 -32.03
CA ALA A 88 3.98 -3.91 -33.25
C ALA A 88 2.80 -4.14 -34.21
N ASP A 89 1.64 -4.57 -33.71
CA ASP A 89 0.43 -4.74 -34.52
C ASP A 89 -0.05 -3.40 -35.11
N LEU A 90 -0.08 -2.33 -34.30
CA LEU A 90 -0.40 -0.98 -34.78
C LEU A 90 0.51 -0.53 -35.93
N ARG A 91 1.77 -1.00 -35.99
CA ARG A 91 2.74 -0.66 -37.03
C ARG A 91 2.80 -1.64 -38.20
N ALA A 92 2.41 -2.89 -37.98
CA ALA A 92 2.38 -3.94 -39.01
C ALA A 92 1.12 -3.86 -39.88
N VAL A 93 0.04 -3.26 -39.36
CA VAL A 93 -1.16 -2.95 -40.13
C VAL A 93 -0.95 -1.61 -40.85
N GLU A 94 -0.37 -1.66 -42.04
CA GLU A 94 -0.60 -0.68 -43.10
C GLU A 94 -2.05 -0.85 -43.60
N THR A 95 -3.06 -0.09 -43.20
CA THR A 95 -3.18 0.99 -42.21
C THR A 95 -4.17 0.59 -41.12
N LEU A 96 -4.00 1.03 -39.87
CA LEU A 96 -5.09 0.98 -38.88
C LEU A 96 -6.30 1.72 -39.47
N ASP A 97 -7.32 0.96 -39.88
CA ASP A 97 -8.42 1.41 -40.73
C ASP A 97 -9.73 1.44 -39.93
N PRO A 98 -10.45 2.58 -39.89
CA PRO A 98 -11.78 2.70 -39.27
C PRO A 98 -12.82 1.70 -39.79
N ALA A 99 -12.68 1.12 -40.99
CA ALA A 99 -13.58 0.06 -41.46
C ALA A 99 -13.30 -1.30 -40.78
N ALA A 100 -12.02 -1.60 -40.47
CA ALA A 100 -11.62 -2.85 -39.81
C ALA A 100 -11.65 -2.76 -38.28
N TYR A 101 -11.35 -1.58 -37.73
CA TYR A 101 -11.37 -1.27 -36.31
C TYR A 101 -12.05 0.10 -36.10
N PRO A 102 -13.38 0.18 -36.04
CA PRO A 102 -14.11 1.45 -35.94
C PRO A 102 -13.85 2.23 -34.66
N VAL A 103 -13.34 1.56 -33.62
CA VAL A 103 -13.02 2.13 -32.32
C VAL A 103 -11.65 1.61 -31.86
N LEU A 104 -10.79 2.50 -31.37
CA LEU A 104 -9.54 2.18 -30.70
C LEU A 104 -9.54 2.71 -29.26
N VAL A 105 -9.33 1.82 -28.29
CA VAL A 105 -9.12 2.16 -26.89
C VAL A 105 -7.63 2.37 -26.60
N LEU A 106 -7.29 3.51 -26.01
CA LEU A 106 -5.95 3.90 -25.55
C LEU A 106 -5.92 4.02 -24.01
N PRO A 107 -5.74 2.91 -23.26
CA PRO A 107 -6.02 2.85 -21.82
C PRO A 107 -4.84 3.26 -20.92
N TYR A 108 -3.91 4.06 -21.41
CA TYR A 108 -2.64 4.39 -20.73
C TYR A 108 -2.58 5.82 -20.18
N GLY A 109 -3.72 6.51 -20.13
CA GLY A 109 -3.79 7.89 -19.66
C GLY A 109 -3.08 8.84 -20.62
N ASN A 110 -2.24 9.70 -20.07
CA ASN A 110 -1.39 10.63 -20.81
C ASN A 110 -0.38 9.95 -21.76
N ALA A 111 -0.02 8.68 -21.52
CA ALA A 111 1.09 8.00 -22.19
C ALA A 111 0.70 7.38 -23.53
N PHE A 112 1.52 7.61 -24.57
CA PHE A 112 1.30 7.08 -25.92
C PHE A 112 2.60 6.60 -26.59
N PRO A 113 2.55 5.54 -27.43
CA PRO A 113 3.73 4.99 -28.07
C PRO A 113 4.18 5.87 -29.25
N ALA A 114 5.31 6.56 -29.10
CA ALA A 114 5.85 7.44 -30.13
C ALA A 114 6.01 6.78 -31.52
N PRO A 115 6.47 5.52 -31.65
CA PRO A 115 6.61 4.85 -32.94
C PRO A 115 5.29 4.67 -33.71
N ALA A 116 4.13 4.85 -33.06
CA ALA A 116 2.82 4.76 -33.68
C ALA A 116 2.07 6.10 -33.77
N LEU A 117 2.63 7.23 -33.31
CA LEU A 117 1.95 8.54 -33.30
C LEU A 117 1.36 8.92 -34.67
N HIS A 118 2.14 8.80 -35.74
CA HIS A 118 1.70 9.10 -37.11
C HIS A 118 0.57 8.17 -37.60
N ILE A 119 0.57 6.90 -37.17
CA ILE A 119 -0.48 5.93 -37.50
C ILE A 119 -1.77 6.25 -36.73
N LEU A 120 -1.67 6.54 -35.43
CA LEU A 120 -2.80 6.96 -34.62
C LEU A 120 -3.44 8.23 -35.18
N ARG A 121 -2.62 9.19 -35.62
CA ARG A 121 -3.09 10.42 -36.27
C ARG A 121 -3.74 10.14 -37.63
N ALA A 122 -3.19 9.24 -38.44
CA ALA A 122 -3.77 8.86 -39.73
C ALA A 122 -5.12 8.16 -39.57
N TYR A 123 -5.23 7.24 -38.61
CA TYR A 123 -6.49 6.59 -38.22
C TYR A 123 -7.54 7.61 -37.76
N HIS A 124 -7.14 8.57 -36.91
CA HIS A 124 -8.05 9.63 -36.47
C HIS A 124 -8.49 10.51 -37.65
N ALA A 125 -7.57 10.92 -38.51
CA ALA A 125 -7.86 11.72 -39.71
C ALA A 125 -8.74 10.98 -40.74
N ALA A 126 -8.70 9.65 -40.78
CA ALA A 126 -9.59 8.80 -41.58
C ALA A 126 -11.00 8.64 -40.98
N GLY A 127 -11.29 9.29 -39.85
CA GLY A 127 -12.58 9.22 -39.18
C GLY A 127 -12.70 8.08 -38.18
N GLY A 128 -11.61 7.54 -37.65
CA GLY A 128 -11.63 6.54 -36.57
C GLY A 128 -12.20 7.10 -35.26
N CYS A 129 -12.72 6.24 -34.38
CA CYS A 129 -13.09 6.64 -33.02
C CYS A 129 -11.96 6.32 -32.03
N LEU A 130 -11.66 7.23 -31.10
CA LEU A 130 -10.73 7.00 -30.00
C LEU A 130 -11.47 6.98 -28.66
N ILE A 131 -11.11 6.04 -27.77
CA ILE A 131 -11.53 6.06 -26.36
C ILE A 131 -10.30 6.25 -25.50
N MET A 132 -10.28 7.34 -24.73
CA MET A 132 -9.07 7.86 -24.07
C MET A 132 -9.35 8.30 -22.64
N ASN A 133 -8.33 8.25 -21.79
CA ASN A 133 -8.38 8.69 -20.40
C ASN A 133 -7.18 9.59 -20.05
N GLY A 134 -7.15 10.17 -18.84
CA GLY A 134 -6.11 11.12 -18.44
C GLY A 134 -6.15 12.41 -19.27
N VAL A 135 -5.00 13.04 -19.47
CA VAL A 135 -4.80 14.13 -20.44
C VAL A 135 -4.04 13.56 -21.64
N PRO A 136 -4.74 13.07 -22.68
CA PRO A 136 -4.16 12.20 -23.69
C PRO A 136 -3.05 12.89 -24.49
N PHE A 137 -2.18 12.07 -25.09
CA PHE A 137 -1.10 12.52 -25.96
C PHE A 137 -0.15 13.56 -25.33
N THR A 138 0.09 13.48 -24.01
CA THR A 138 1.04 14.37 -23.32
C THR A 138 2.36 13.71 -22.89
N HIS A 139 2.44 12.38 -22.81
CA HIS A 139 3.68 11.67 -22.41
C HIS A 139 4.12 10.70 -23.51
N ARG A 140 5.21 11.07 -24.20
CA ARG A 140 5.73 10.34 -25.36
C ARG A 140 6.61 9.18 -24.88
N CYS A 141 6.19 7.94 -25.12
CA CYS A 141 6.93 6.75 -24.70
C CYS A 141 7.65 6.05 -25.86
N GLU A 142 8.90 5.61 -25.63
CA GLU A 142 9.71 4.85 -26.59
C GLU A 142 10.39 3.65 -25.92
N ARG A 143 10.63 2.58 -26.70
CA ARG A 143 11.33 1.39 -26.24
C ARG A 143 12.83 1.57 -26.40
N LYS A 144 13.56 1.65 -25.29
CA LYS A 144 15.03 1.77 -25.22
C LYS A 144 15.57 0.64 -24.35
N ASP A 145 16.57 -0.08 -24.86
CA ASP A 145 17.19 -1.23 -24.18
C ASP A 145 16.18 -2.33 -23.81
N GLY A 146 15.20 -2.56 -24.68
CA GLY A 146 14.09 -3.51 -24.47
C GLY A 146 12.97 -3.02 -23.55
N VAL A 147 13.12 -1.88 -22.87
CA VAL A 147 12.18 -1.35 -21.87
C VAL A 147 11.49 -0.08 -22.38
N TRP A 148 10.20 0.07 -22.11
CA TRP A 148 9.46 1.32 -22.39
C TRP A 148 9.87 2.43 -21.40
N LYS A 149 10.31 3.56 -21.94
CA LYS A 149 10.71 4.77 -21.20
C LYS A 149 9.87 5.95 -21.66
N ASP A 150 9.35 6.72 -20.70
CA ASP A 150 8.79 8.05 -20.96
C ASP A 150 9.93 9.01 -21.38
N LEU A 151 9.68 9.85 -22.37
CA LEU A 151 10.60 10.88 -22.85
C LEU A 151 10.27 12.27 -22.29
N GLY A 152 9.19 12.39 -21.53
CA GLY A 152 8.75 13.64 -20.91
C GLY A 152 7.46 14.19 -21.52
N HIS A 153 7.14 15.41 -21.11
CA HIS A 153 5.87 16.07 -21.40
C HIS A 153 5.92 16.84 -22.74
N PHE A 154 4.98 16.54 -23.65
CA PHE A 154 4.86 17.15 -24.97
C PHE A 154 3.38 17.29 -25.37
N ASN A 155 2.91 18.49 -25.73
CA ASN A 155 1.50 18.71 -26.05
C ASN A 155 1.15 18.33 -27.49
N HIS A 156 0.81 17.06 -27.74
CA HIS A 156 0.36 16.58 -29.06
C HIS A 156 -1.17 16.61 -29.25
N PHE A 157 -1.94 17.12 -28.31
CA PHE A 157 -3.41 17.14 -28.37
C PHE A 157 -4.04 18.18 -29.32
N GLY A 158 -3.25 19.15 -29.82
CA GLY A 158 -3.77 20.26 -30.65
C GLY A 158 -4.16 19.89 -32.08
N HIS A 159 -4.57 20.88 -32.87
CA HIS A 159 -5.05 20.73 -34.26
C HIS A 159 -3.98 20.98 -35.34
N GLY A 160 -2.72 21.19 -34.94
CA GLY A 160 -1.60 21.43 -35.86
C GLY A 160 -1.17 20.19 -36.68
N PRO A 161 -0.12 20.33 -37.52
CA PRO A 161 0.39 19.23 -38.35
C PRO A 161 0.75 17.97 -37.53
N ASP A 162 1.43 18.15 -36.39
CA ASP A 162 1.84 17.07 -35.47
C ASP A 162 0.84 16.81 -34.33
N GLY A 163 -0.34 17.42 -34.42
CA GLY A 163 -1.40 17.35 -33.41
C GLY A 163 -2.43 16.25 -33.69
N MET A 164 -3.07 15.76 -32.64
CA MET A 164 -4.04 14.66 -32.64
C MET A 164 -5.51 15.12 -32.73
N GLY A 165 -5.81 16.41 -32.50
CA GLY A 165 -7.17 16.95 -32.56
C GLY A 165 -8.00 16.83 -31.28
N THR A 166 -7.48 16.24 -30.20
CA THR A 166 -8.25 15.92 -28.99
C THR A 166 -8.57 17.13 -28.08
N GLY A 167 -8.24 18.35 -28.52
CA GLY A 167 -8.41 19.58 -27.75
C GLY A 167 -7.32 19.82 -26.69
N GLY A 168 -7.17 21.08 -26.28
CA GLY A 168 -6.30 21.53 -25.20
C GLY A 168 -6.93 21.42 -23.81
N PHE A 169 -6.10 21.51 -22.77
CA PHE A 169 -6.51 21.26 -21.39
C PHE A 169 -6.03 22.37 -20.45
N ALA A 170 -6.90 22.79 -19.55
CA ALA A 170 -6.66 23.87 -18.60
C ALA A 170 -6.68 23.39 -17.13
N GLY A 171 -6.38 24.32 -16.21
CA GLY A 171 -6.33 24.06 -14.78
C GLY A 171 -4.94 23.63 -14.27
N PRO A 172 -4.87 22.88 -13.15
CA PRO A 172 -5.97 22.21 -12.44
C PRO A 172 -6.75 23.10 -11.44
N LEU A 173 -8.08 22.94 -11.41
CA LEU A 173 -9.03 23.58 -10.47
C LEU A 173 -9.57 22.56 -9.47
N THR A 174 -10.08 23.02 -8.32
CA THR A 174 -10.78 22.20 -7.32
C THR A 174 -12.29 22.40 -7.44
N GLY A 175 -13.06 21.31 -7.44
CA GLY A 175 -14.53 21.35 -7.54
C GLY A 175 -15.18 19.99 -7.30
N THR A 176 -16.50 19.92 -7.32
CA THR A 176 -17.25 18.65 -7.20
C THR A 176 -17.54 18.05 -8.57
N LEU A 177 -17.77 16.72 -8.64
CA LEU A 177 -18.06 16.04 -9.91
C LEU A 177 -19.57 15.85 -10.09
N ALA A 178 -20.07 16.20 -11.28
CA ALA A 178 -21.49 16.03 -11.63
C ALA A 178 -21.66 15.49 -13.05
N VAL A 179 -22.55 14.52 -13.24
CA VAL A 179 -22.94 14.02 -14.57
C VAL A 179 -23.62 15.14 -15.36
N GLN A 180 -23.20 15.29 -16.61
CA GLN A 180 -23.67 16.35 -17.51
C GLN A 180 -24.58 15.79 -18.59
N HIS A 181 -25.61 16.56 -18.90
CA HIS A 181 -26.68 16.21 -19.84
C HIS A 181 -26.55 16.94 -21.17
N HIS A 182 -26.20 18.22 -21.14
CA HIS A 182 -25.91 19.04 -22.34
C HIS A 182 -26.93 18.89 -23.48
N GLY A 183 -28.23 19.01 -23.16
CA GLY A 183 -29.33 18.86 -24.12
C GLY A 183 -29.84 17.42 -24.34
N PHE A 184 -29.15 16.41 -23.81
CA PHE A 184 -29.56 15.00 -23.85
C PHE A 184 -30.15 14.57 -22.50
N GLN A 185 -31.34 13.95 -22.50
CA GLN A 185 -32.00 13.42 -21.30
C GLN A 185 -32.40 11.94 -21.47
N PRO A 186 -31.70 10.98 -20.85
CA PRO A 186 -30.40 11.11 -20.15
C PRO A 186 -29.27 11.48 -21.13
N ASN A 187 -28.03 11.64 -20.63
CA ASN A 187 -26.91 12.02 -21.48
C ASN A 187 -26.61 10.98 -22.60
N PRO A 188 -25.74 11.25 -23.59
CA PRO A 188 -25.57 10.35 -24.75
C PRO A 188 -25.17 8.91 -24.40
N LEU A 189 -24.44 8.73 -23.29
CA LEU A 189 -24.04 7.41 -22.78
C LEU A 189 -25.08 6.80 -21.83
N GLY A 190 -26.19 7.48 -21.56
CA GLY A 190 -27.22 7.04 -20.62
C GLY A 190 -26.74 7.02 -19.17
N LEU A 191 -25.83 7.91 -18.79
CA LEU A 191 -25.42 8.07 -17.38
C LEU A 191 -26.53 8.80 -16.60
N ASP A 192 -26.73 8.39 -15.36
CA ASP A 192 -27.64 9.00 -14.38
C ASP A 192 -26.86 9.74 -13.28
N SER A 193 -27.58 10.40 -12.36
CA SER A 193 -27.03 11.05 -11.17
C SER A 193 -26.36 10.10 -10.18
N ASP A 194 -26.57 8.80 -10.33
CA ASP A 194 -26.28 7.80 -9.33
C ASP A 194 -24.99 7.02 -9.65
N LEU A 195 -24.33 7.36 -10.75
CA LEU A 195 -22.95 6.97 -11.07
C LEU A 195 -22.03 7.38 -9.89
N PRO A 196 -21.27 6.46 -9.26
CA PRO A 196 -20.50 6.76 -8.05
C PRO A 196 -19.24 7.58 -8.36
N LEU A 197 -19.45 8.88 -8.52
CA LEU A 197 -18.42 9.90 -8.64
C LEU A 197 -17.83 10.24 -7.26
N ALA A 198 -16.65 10.85 -7.24
CA ALA A 198 -16.02 11.31 -6.00
C ALA A 198 -16.93 12.32 -5.26
N SER A 199 -17.30 11.99 -4.02
CA SER A 199 -18.19 12.82 -3.19
C SER A 199 -17.50 14.06 -2.62
N GLU A 200 -16.19 13.99 -2.41
CA GLU A 200 -15.36 15.09 -1.92
C GLU A 200 -14.84 15.96 -3.08
N PRO A 201 -14.61 17.27 -2.88
CA PRO A 201 -14.02 18.14 -3.88
C PRO A 201 -12.66 17.61 -4.38
N VAL A 202 -12.53 17.46 -5.70
CA VAL A 202 -11.33 16.95 -6.36
C VAL A 202 -10.61 18.03 -7.15
N LYS A 203 -9.27 17.96 -7.14
CA LYS A 203 -8.43 18.80 -8.00
C LYS A 203 -8.17 18.11 -9.34
N ARG A 204 -8.60 18.71 -10.46
CA ARG A 204 -8.58 18.09 -11.80
C ARG A 204 -8.27 19.10 -12.92
N GLN A 205 -7.77 18.60 -14.05
CA GLN A 205 -7.70 19.33 -15.31
C GLN A 205 -8.98 19.10 -16.12
N TRP A 206 -9.35 20.05 -16.96
CA TRP A 206 -10.54 19.99 -17.82
C TRP A 206 -10.21 20.30 -19.28
N LEU A 207 -11.07 19.88 -20.20
CA LEU A 207 -10.99 20.20 -21.63
C LEU A 207 -11.32 21.67 -21.85
N ASP A 208 -10.37 22.43 -22.36
CA ASP A 208 -10.60 23.81 -22.81
C ASP A 208 -11.33 23.77 -24.16
N THR A 209 -12.65 23.94 -24.12
CA THR A 209 -13.49 23.85 -25.33
C THR A 209 -13.18 24.93 -26.36
N ALA A 210 -12.59 26.06 -25.97
CA ALA A 210 -12.19 27.14 -26.90
C ALA A 210 -10.92 26.81 -27.70
N SER A 211 -10.25 25.68 -27.41
CA SER A 211 -9.08 25.21 -28.15
C SER A 211 -9.40 24.21 -29.27
N LEU A 212 -10.68 23.86 -29.43
CA LEU A 212 -11.23 23.08 -30.54
C LEU A 212 -11.75 24.03 -31.63
N PRO A 213 -11.77 23.60 -32.92
CA PRO A 213 -12.41 24.34 -34.00
C PRO A 213 -13.90 24.52 -33.76
N ASP A 214 -14.47 25.66 -34.15
CA ASP A 214 -15.90 25.99 -33.98
C ASP A 214 -16.85 24.99 -34.68
N GLU A 215 -16.36 24.22 -35.66
CA GLU A 215 -17.15 23.17 -36.32
C GLU A 215 -17.26 21.88 -35.48
N ASP A 216 -16.37 21.64 -34.53
CA ASP A 216 -16.34 20.43 -33.72
C ASP A 216 -17.34 20.51 -32.55
N GLU A 217 -18.10 19.43 -32.35
CA GLU A 217 -19.17 19.40 -31.34
C GLU A 217 -18.69 18.72 -30.07
N VAL A 218 -18.58 19.48 -28.97
CA VAL A 218 -18.28 18.94 -27.63
C VAL A 218 -19.57 18.65 -26.89
N ILE A 219 -19.69 17.42 -26.37
CA ILE A 219 -20.81 16.99 -25.53
C ILE A 219 -20.23 16.53 -24.17
N PRO A 220 -20.24 17.39 -23.13
CA PRO A 220 -19.78 17.03 -21.79
C PRO A 220 -20.56 15.84 -21.21
N LEU A 221 -19.84 14.91 -20.59
CA LEU A 221 -20.38 13.71 -19.93
C LEU A 221 -20.31 13.83 -18.41
N VAL A 222 -19.19 14.32 -17.89
CA VAL A 222 -18.97 14.62 -16.47
C VAL A 222 -18.24 15.96 -16.38
N GLY A 223 -18.75 16.84 -15.54
CA GLY A 223 -18.22 18.17 -15.30
C GLY A 223 -17.65 18.30 -13.90
N LEU A 224 -16.62 19.13 -13.76
CA LEU A 224 -16.14 19.69 -12.51
C LEU A 224 -16.90 20.99 -12.27
N VAL A 225 -17.68 21.06 -11.19
CA VAL A 225 -18.43 22.25 -10.80
C VAL A 225 -17.57 23.09 -9.85
N SER A 226 -17.29 24.32 -10.26
CA SER A 226 -16.58 25.33 -9.48
C SER A 226 -17.46 25.86 -8.34
N GLY A 227 -16.93 25.91 -7.12
CA GLY A 227 -17.68 26.38 -5.95
C GLY A 227 -17.80 27.90 -5.79
N GLU A 228 -17.17 28.69 -6.67
CA GLU A 228 -17.21 30.16 -6.61
C GLU A 228 -18.29 30.77 -7.53
N ASP A 229 -18.69 30.05 -8.59
CA ASP A 229 -19.54 30.57 -9.66
C ASP A 229 -20.46 29.51 -10.33
N ASP A 230 -20.49 28.26 -9.81
CA ASP A 230 -21.16 27.09 -10.40
C ASP A 230 -20.73 26.78 -11.86
N THR A 231 -19.61 27.32 -12.35
CA THR A 231 -19.13 27.05 -13.71
C THR A 231 -18.78 25.57 -13.86
N VAL A 232 -19.34 24.95 -14.92
CA VAL A 232 -19.16 23.54 -15.24
C VAL A 232 -18.03 23.37 -16.26
N HIS A 233 -16.93 22.77 -15.82
CA HIS A 233 -15.77 22.48 -16.66
C HIS A 233 -15.74 21.01 -17.10
N PRO A 234 -15.74 20.66 -18.40
CA PRO A 234 -15.79 19.26 -18.84
C PRO A 234 -14.53 18.48 -18.45
N ILE A 235 -14.66 17.46 -17.60
CA ILE A 235 -13.56 16.52 -17.25
C ILE A 235 -13.71 15.14 -17.89
N SER A 236 -14.81 14.95 -18.60
CA SER A 236 -15.08 13.86 -19.54
C SER A 236 -16.08 14.37 -20.56
N ALA A 237 -15.86 14.06 -21.84
CA ALA A 237 -16.67 14.57 -22.94
C ALA A 237 -16.63 13.62 -24.14
N ILE A 238 -17.62 13.75 -25.01
CA ILE A 238 -17.54 13.29 -26.39
C ILE A 238 -17.17 14.49 -27.27
N ILE A 239 -16.29 14.30 -28.24
CA ILE A 239 -15.97 15.29 -29.28
C ILE A 239 -16.33 14.66 -30.63
N LYS A 240 -17.22 15.29 -31.41
CA LYS A 240 -17.50 14.89 -32.80
C LYS A 240 -16.78 15.85 -33.75
N HIS A 241 -15.81 15.35 -34.49
CA HIS A 241 -15.00 16.16 -35.38
C HIS A 241 -15.71 16.43 -36.72
N ARG A 242 -15.94 17.70 -37.03
CA ARG A 242 -16.45 18.20 -38.31
C ARG A 242 -15.47 19.16 -38.99
N CYS A 243 -14.36 19.51 -38.32
CA CYS A 243 -13.22 20.24 -38.86
C CYS A 243 -12.57 19.50 -40.04
N ALA A 244 -11.75 20.20 -40.83
CA ALA A 244 -11.16 19.63 -42.04
C ALA A 244 -10.13 18.52 -41.79
N ALA A 245 -9.45 18.53 -40.63
CA ALA A 245 -8.33 17.64 -40.35
C ALA A 245 -8.73 16.24 -39.85
N PHE A 246 -9.90 16.13 -39.19
CA PHE A 246 -10.38 14.91 -38.52
C PHE A 246 -11.85 14.60 -38.84
N ARG A 247 -12.34 15.04 -40.01
CA ARG A 247 -13.77 14.99 -40.38
C ARG A 247 -14.37 13.59 -40.19
N GLY A 248 -15.42 13.52 -39.38
CA GLY A 248 -16.17 12.30 -39.08
C GLY A 248 -15.58 11.46 -37.95
N ALA A 249 -14.45 11.85 -37.37
CA ALA A 249 -13.87 11.19 -36.21
C ALA A 249 -14.65 11.50 -34.92
N ILE A 250 -14.47 10.66 -33.90
CA ILE A 250 -15.17 10.76 -32.62
C ILE A 250 -14.23 10.39 -31.48
N ASP A 251 -13.98 11.33 -30.58
CA ASP A 251 -13.29 11.05 -29.32
C ASP A 251 -14.32 10.84 -28.20
N VAL A 252 -14.24 9.70 -27.49
CA VAL A 252 -14.85 9.54 -26.17
C VAL A 252 -13.76 9.67 -25.12
N TRP A 253 -13.63 10.88 -24.60
CA TRP A 253 -12.68 11.20 -23.56
C TRP A 253 -13.30 10.91 -22.18
N ILE A 254 -12.94 9.76 -21.62
CA ILE A 254 -13.25 9.32 -20.24
C ILE A 254 -12.55 10.24 -19.21
N GLY A 255 -11.42 10.83 -19.61
CA GLY A 255 -10.71 11.86 -18.84
C GLY A 255 -10.20 11.42 -17.48
N GLN A 256 -10.33 12.29 -16.49
CA GLN A 256 -9.80 12.10 -15.12
C GLN A 256 -10.90 11.82 -14.08
N VAL A 257 -12.06 11.32 -14.53
CA VAL A 257 -13.24 11.02 -13.69
C VAL A 257 -12.94 9.96 -12.64
N ALA A 258 -12.30 8.86 -13.05
CA ALA A 258 -12.03 7.69 -12.24
C ALA A 258 -10.54 7.26 -12.30
N PRO A 259 -9.62 8.01 -11.65
CA PRO A 259 -8.18 7.79 -11.74
C PRO A 259 -7.57 6.99 -10.56
N ALA A 260 -8.35 6.64 -9.53
CA ALA A 260 -7.87 5.96 -8.33
C ALA A 260 -8.12 4.45 -8.41
N MET A 261 -7.21 3.63 -7.86
CA MET A 261 -7.36 2.16 -7.86
C MET A 261 -8.38 1.66 -6.81
N GLU A 262 -9.59 2.19 -6.92
CA GLU A 262 -10.76 1.94 -6.08
C GLU A 262 -11.85 1.20 -6.85
N LEU A 263 -12.78 0.61 -6.11
CA LEU A 263 -13.88 -0.18 -6.65
C LEU A 263 -14.85 0.67 -7.48
N ASP A 264 -15.24 1.83 -6.95
CA ASP A 264 -16.21 2.72 -7.59
C ASP A 264 -15.62 3.40 -8.82
N ASP A 265 -14.37 3.86 -8.76
CA ASP A 265 -13.63 4.31 -9.94
C ASP A 265 -13.58 3.21 -11.02
N ALA A 266 -13.30 1.95 -10.66
CA ALA A 266 -13.30 0.86 -11.64
C ALA A 266 -14.67 0.57 -12.24
N PHE A 267 -15.75 0.76 -11.48
CA PHE A 267 -17.11 0.69 -11.97
C PHE A 267 -17.39 1.86 -12.93
N CYS A 268 -17.10 3.11 -12.55
CA CYS A 268 -17.27 4.31 -13.36
C CYS A 268 -16.47 4.27 -14.67
N ALA A 269 -15.20 3.89 -14.60
CA ALA A 269 -14.36 3.71 -15.78
C ALA A 269 -14.92 2.63 -16.72
N ARG A 270 -15.46 1.53 -16.20
CA ARG A 270 -16.13 0.49 -17.00
C ARG A 270 -17.42 1.00 -17.64
N GLN A 271 -18.25 1.74 -16.91
CA GLN A 271 -19.48 2.34 -17.44
C GLN A 271 -19.15 3.24 -18.64
N LEU A 272 -18.24 4.20 -18.45
CA LEU A 272 -17.81 5.13 -19.51
C LEU A 272 -17.18 4.42 -20.71
N LEU A 273 -16.31 3.43 -20.47
CA LEU A 273 -15.64 2.64 -21.51
C LEU A 273 -16.60 1.83 -22.38
N VAL A 274 -17.48 1.03 -21.76
CA VAL A 274 -18.37 0.12 -22.50
C VAL A 274 -19.49 0.91 -23.17
N ARG A 275 -20.06 1.94 -22.50
CA ARG A 275 -21.06 2.84 -23.12
C ARG A 275 -20.45 3.60 -24.29
N GLY A 276 -19.25 4.17 -24.11
CA GLY A 276 -18.51 4.86 -25.17
C GLY A 276 -18.27 3.97 -26.39
N ALA A 277 -17.84 2.72 -26.18
CA ALA A 277 -17.58 1.77 -27.26
C ALA A 277 -18.84 1.46 -28.10
N VAL A 278 -19.96 1.08 -27.46
CA VAL A 278 -21.19 0.79 -28.21
C VAL A 278 -21.81 2.05 -28.83
N TRP A 279 -21.68 3.21 -28.18
CA TRP A 279 -22.15 4.49 -28.71
C TRP A 279 -21.35 4.93 -29.95
N CYS A 280 -20.02 4.76 -29.95
CA CYS A 280 -19.21 4.98 -31.14
C CYS A 280 -19.63 4.04 -32.30
N LEU A 281 -19.87 2.75 -32.03
CA LEU A 281 -20.37 1.81 -33.04
C LEU A 281 -21.74 2.24 -33.61
N ARG A 282 -22.61 2.79 -32.75
CA ARG A 282 -23.94 3.30 -33.13
C ARG A 282 -23.84 4.54 -34.02
N GLU A 283 -23.02 5.52 -33.65
CA GLU A 283 -22.79 6.72 -34.48
C GLU A 283 -22.11 6.40 -35.82
N LYS A 284 -21.40 5.26 -35.91
CA LYS A 284 -20.85 4.72 -37.17
C LYS A 284 -21.86 3.90 -37.99
N GLY A 285 -23.10 3.72 -37.50
CA GLY A 285 -24.13 2.94 -38.17
C GLY A 285 -23.88 1.43 -38.17
N LEU A 286 -22.98 0.94 -37.30
CA LEU A 286 -22.63 -0.48 -37.19
C LEU A 286 -23.52 -1.25 -36.20
N VAL A 287 -24.21 -0.55 -35.31
CA VAL A 287 -25.25 -1.11 -34.43
C VAL A 287 -26.46 -0.19 -34.39
N ASP A 288 -27.63 -0.76 -34.13
CA ASP A 288 -28.87 0.00 -33.96
C ASP A 288 -29.10 0.47 -32.50
N ASP A 289 -30.12 1.32 -32.32
CA ASP A 289 -30.50 1.81 -30.99
C ASP A 289 -30.99 0.68 -30.04
N GLY A 290 -31.43 -0.46 -30.58
CA GLY A 290 -31.85 -1.63 -29.81
C GLY A 290 -30.66 -2.32 -29.16
N ALA A 291 -29.62 -2.59 -29.95
CA ALA A 291 -28.34 -3.12 -29.47
C ALA A 291 -27.69 -2.20 -28.43
N GLN A 292 -27.64 -0.88 -28.67
CA GLN A 292 -27.13 0.08 -27.69
C GLN A 292 -27.93 0.04 -26.38
N ARG A 293 -29.28 0.06 -26.45
CA ARG A 293 -30.14 -0.05 -25.25
C ARG A 293 -29.94 -1.37 -24.50
N ALA A 294 -29.72 -2.49 -25.20
CA ALA A 294 -29.45 -3.78 -24.57
C ALA A 294 -28.14 -3.77 -23.77
N VAL A 295 -27.07 -3.19 -24.34
CA VAL A 295 -25.78 -3.01 -23.65
C VAL A 295 -25.91 -2.07 -22.46
N PHE A 296 -26.58 -0.93 -22.61
CA PHE A 296 -26.82 0.02 -21.52
C PHE A 296 -27.62 -0.65 -20.39
N ALA A 297 -28.72 -1.32 -20.69
CA ALA A 297 -29.54 -2.01 -19.69
C ALA A 297 -28.77 -3.13 -18.95
N ALA A 298 -27.85 -3.83 -19.61
CA ALA A 298 -26.97 -4.81 -18.96
C ALA A 298 -25.90 -4.16 -18.06
N LEU A 299 -25.48 -2.93 -18.37
CA LEU A 299 -24.62 -2.12 -17.51
C LEU A 299 -25.37 -1.47 -16.35
N ASP A 300 -26.65 -1.12 -16.52
CA ASP A 300 -27.53 -0.64 -15.45
C ASP A 300 -27.81 -1.76 -14.43
N ARG A 301 -27.97 -3.00 -14.92
CA ARG A 301 -28.07 -4.22 -14.08
C ARG A 301 -26.74 -4.67 -13.47
N ALA A 302 -25.60 -4.13 -13.90
CA ALA A 302 -24.31 -4.53 -13.36
C ALA A 302 -24.21 -4.08 -11.90
N ALA A 303 -24.00 -5.03 -10.99
CA ALA A 303 -23.91 -4.75 -9.56
C ALA A 303 -22.87 -3.65 -9.29
N ARG A 304 -23.32 -2.54 -8.69
CA ARG A 304 -22.42 -1.55 -8.10
C ARG A 304 -21.56 -2.24 -7.04
N PRO A 305 -20.29 -1.83 -6.87
CA PRO A 305 -19.48 -2.39 -5.81
C PRO A 305 -20.14 -2.19 -4.45
N THR A 306 -20.02 -3.19 -3.57
CA THR A 306 -20.36 -2.97 -2.17
C THR A 306 -19.29 -2.06 -1.56
N PRO A 307 -19.67 -0.96 -0.89
CA PRO A 307 -18.71 -0.12 -0.18
C PRO A 307 -17.84 -0.94 0.78
N LEU A 308 -16.56 -0.55 0.92
CA LEU A 308 -15.68 -1.20 1.88
C LEU A 308 -16.22 -0.99 3.30
N PRO A 309 -16.16 -2.01 4.20
CA PRO A 309 -16.77 -1.92 5.53
C PRO A 309 -16.45 -0.62 6.28
N GLU A 310 -17.46 -0.05 6.91
CA GLU A 310 -17.43 1.26 7.57
C GLU A 310 -18.47 1.33 8.69
N ASN A 311 -18.56 2.47 9.37
CA ASN A 311 -19.39 2.66 10.58
C ASN A 311 -19.13 1.60 11.65
N LEU A 312 -17.89 1.09 11.72
CA LEU A 312 -17.47 0.03 12.62
C LEU A 312 -17.51 0.51 14.08
N THR A 313 -18.04 -0.33 14.97
CA THR A 313 -17.98 -0.06 16.41
C THR A 313 -16.57 -0.32 16.93
N TYR A 314 -15.92 0.69 17.53
CA TYR A 314 -14.66 0.47 18.22
C TYR A 314 -14.89 -0.37 19.49
N LYS A 315 -14.18 -1.51 19.57
CA LYS A 315 -14.17 -2.37 20.75
C LYS A 315 -12.73 -2.81 21.02
N PRO A 316 -12.10 -2.35 22.11
CA PRO A 316 -10.84 -2.91 22.57
C PRO A 316 -11.01 -4.40 22.88
N GLU A 317 -10.15 -5.24 22.30
CA GLU A 317 -10.12 -6.68 22.57
C GLU A 317 -8.85 -7.05 23.36
N PRO A 318 -8.94 -7.95 24.36
CA PRO A 318 -7.78 -8.41 25.12
C PRO A 318 -6.92 -9.37 24.30
N ARG A 319 -5.61 -9.15 24.31
CA ARG A 319 -4.64 -10.02 23.63
C ARG A 319 -4.42 -11.31 24.40
N SER A 320 -4.42 -12.44 23.70
CA SER A 320 -4.25 -13.78 24.30
C SER A 320 -2.85 -14.05 24.88
N TRP A 321 -1.88 -13.16 24.63
CA TRP A 321 -0.50 -13.25 25.12
C TRP A 321 -0.14 -12.20 26.19
N GLY A 322 -1.10 -11.39 26.65
CA GLY A 322 -0.88 -10.35 27.66
C GLY A 322 -0.45 -8.99 27.09
N ASP A 323 0.27 -8.21 27.90
CA ASP A 323 0.46 -6.76 27.69
C ASP A 323 1.65 -6.39 26.79
N THR A 324 1.75 -7.02 25.61
CA THR A 324 2.68 -6.59 24.55
C THR A 324 1.94 -6.30 23.26
N PHE A 325 2.42 -5.32 22.49
CA PHE A 325 1.72 -4.87 21.29
C PHE A 325 1.70 -5.98 20.24
N LEU A 326 2.85 -6.62 20.06
CA LEU A 326 3.09 -7.83 19.28
C LEU A 326 3.31 -9.04 20.20
N PRO A 327 2.98 -10.26 19.76
CA PRO A 327 3.12 -11.45 20.60
C PRO A 327 4.59 -11.86 20.81
N LYS A 328 5.05 -11.91 22.07
CA LYS A 328 6.41 -12.35 22.39
C LYS A 328 6.47 -13.87 22.58
N SER A 329 7.38 -14.53 21.86
CA SER A 329 7.63 -15.97 22.02
C SER A 329 8.05 -16.35 23.44
N ASN A 330 7.91 -17.64 23.76
CA ASN A 330 8.55 -18.23 24.94
C ASN A 330 10.08 -18.05 24.87
N LEU A 331 10.76 -18.13 26.01
CA LEU A 331 12.22 -18.06 26.06
C LEU A 331 12.83 -19.07 25.08
N PRO A 332 13.77 -18.67 24.21
CA PRO A 332 14.44 -19.59 23.31
C PRO A 332 15.16 -20.69 24.10
N ALA A 333 15.37 -21.85 23.48
CA ALA A 333 16.21 -22.86 24.10
C ALA A 333 17.62 -22.32 24.32
N ARG A 334 18.22 -22.73 25.43
CA ARG A 334 19.60 -22.40 25.81
C ARG A 334 20.61 -22.71 24.70
N ARG A 335 20.38 -23.77 23.93
CA ARG A 335 21.18 -24.11 22.75
C ARG A 335 20.27 -24.22 21.54
N LEU A 336 20.60 -23.47 20.49
CA LEU A 336 19.81 -23.42 19.25
C LEU A 336 20.37 -24.36 18.17
N LEU A 337 19.50 -24.82 17.27
CA LEU A 337 19.84 -25.60 16.08
C LEU A 337 19.88 -24.67 14.87
N VAL A 338 21.06 -24.46 14.29
CA VAL A 338 21.28 -23.55 13.16
C VAL A 338 21.18 -24.32 11.85
N VAL A 339 20.23 -23.92 10.99
CA VAL A 339 20.07 -24.46 9.64
C VAL A 339 20.63 -23.48 8.63
N GLU A 340 21.68 -23.90 7.93
CA GLU A 340 22.27 -23.15 6.81
C GLU A 340 21.37 -23.22 5.57
N GLY A 341 20.97 -22.07 5.03
CA GLY A 341 20.14 -22.00 3.83
C GLY A 341 20.89 -22.21 2.51
N ALA A 342 22.22 -22.33 2.56
CA ALA A 342 23.05 -22.51 1.37
C ALA A 342 22.78 -23.89 0.72
N GLY A 343 22.57 -23.91 -0.60
CA GLY A 343 22.25 -25.14 -1.34
C GLY A 343 20.80 -25.63 -1.23
N MET A 344 20.00 -25.11 -0.28
CA MET A 344 18.57 -25.43 -0.16
C MET A 344 17.74 -24.76 -1.28
N SER A 345 16.74 -25.48 -1.80
CA SER A 345 15.72 -24.92 -2.70
C SER A 345 14.83 -23.88 -1.99
N ALA A 346 13.94 -23.21 -2.72
CA ALA A 346 12.97 -22.29 -2.11
C ALA A 346 11.95 -23.06 -1.27
N GLU A 347 11.54 -24.22 -1.77
CA GLU A 347 10.58 -25.15 -1.17
C GLU A 347 11.11 -25.73 0.15
N ASP A 348 12.37 -26.19 0.18
CA ASP A 348 13.01 -26.68 1.40
C ASP A 348 13.07 -25.59 2.48
N ARG A 349 13.43 -24.35 2.10
CA ARG A 349 13.49 -23.22 3.04
C ARG A 349 12.13 -22.87 3.61
N VAL A 350 11.08 -22.91 2.78
CA VAL A 350 9.70 -22.72 3.21
C VAL A 350 9.27 -23.84 4.18
N ALA A 351 9.60 -25.10 3.90
CA ALA A 351 9.29 -26.21 4.79
C ALA A 351 9.99 -26.09 6.15
N VAL A 352 11.29 -25.76 6.18
CA VAL A 352 12.04 -25.54 7.44
C VAL A 352 11.54 -24.30 8.18
N ALA A 353 11.12 -23.24 7.49
CA ALA A 353 10.51 -22.07 8.12
C ALA A 353 9.14 -22.41 8.76
N CYS A 354 8.31 -23.25 8.13
CA CYS A 354 7.12 -23.80 8.79
C CYS A 354 7.50 -24.55 10.07
N LEU A 355 8.54 -25.39 10.03
CA LEU A 355 9.00 -26.15 11.19
C LEU A 355 9.53 -25.24 12.32
N GLN A 356 10.27 -24.16 12.01
CA GLN A 356 10.65 -23.15 12.99
C GLN A 356 9.42 -22.53 13.66
N GLY A 357 8.42 -22.10 12.87
CA GLY A 357 7.20 -21.49 13.40
C GLY A 357 6.44 -22.42 14.34
N LEU A 358 6.23 -23.67 13.91
CA LEU A 358 5.49 -24.67 14.68
C LEU A 358 6.22 -25.10 15.97
N THR A 359 7.52 -25.40 15.90
CA THR A 359 8.31 -25.73 17.11
C THR A 359 8.35 -24.58 18.11
N SER A 360 8.38 -23.33 17.62
CA SER A 360 8.42 -22.13 18.46
C SER A 360 7.14 -21.86 19.25
N ARG A 361 6.04 -22.54 18.95
CA ARG A 361 4.81 -22.49 19.77
C ARG A 361 5.01 -23.08 21.16
N THR A 362 5.88 -24.07 21.29
CA THR A 362 6.24 -24.65 22.59
C THR A 362 7.46 -23.94 23.15
N GLN A 363 8.57 -23.93 22.41
CA GLN A 363 9.76 -23.13 22.73
C GLN A 363 10.65 -23.02 21.48
N PRO A 364 11.10 -21.81 21.11
CA PRO A 364 11.97 -21.62 19.93
C PRO A 364 13.25 -22.46 20.01
N ARG A 365 13.51 -23.25 18.96
CA ARG A 365 14.68 -24.16 18.84
C ARG A 365 15.58 -23.87 17.65
N ILE A 366 14.97 -23.53 16.51
CA ILE A 366 15.65 -23.49 15.22
C ILE A 366 16.02 -22.04 14.89
N TRP A 367 17.23 -21.81 14.40
CA TRP A 367 17.69 -20.55 13.82
C TRP A 367 17.95 -20.74 12.33
N LEU A 368 17.32 -19.93 11.48
CA LEU A 368 17.46 -19.95 10.03
C LEU A 368 18.61 -19.05 9.62
N GLN A 369 19.68 -19.65 9.13
CA GLN A 369 20.85 -18.96 8.60
C GLN A 369 20.73 -18.86 7.08
N PHE A 370 19.69 -18.16 6.63
CA PHE A 370 19.34 -18.02 5.21
C PHE A 370 19.97 -16.75 4.61
N TRP A 371 20.36 -16.81 3.34
CA TRP A 371 20.89 -15.67 2.57
C TRP A 371 22.10 -14.94 3.20
N GLY A 372 22.99 -15.67 3.89
CA GLY A 372 24.09 -15.05 4.62
C GLY A 372 23.62 -14.29 5.86
N GLY A 373 22.59 -14.84 6.53
CA GLY A 373 21.95 -14.27 7.70
C GLY A 373 22.93 -13.78 8.76
N PRO A 374 22.55 -12.83 9.61
CA PRO A 374 23.49 -12.14 10.48
C PRO A 374 23.94 -13.05 11.64
N GLN A 375 25.00 -13.82 11.38
CA GLN A 375 25.78 -14.59 12.35
C GLN A 375 26.15 -13.71 13.56
N PHE A 376 26.50 -12.45 13.31
CA PHE A 376 26.70 -11.41 14.32
C PHE A 376 25.57 -11.34 15.37
N TRP A 377 24.30 -11.35 14.97
CA TRP A 377 23.20 -11.29 15.93
C TRP A 377 23.06 -12.60 16.69
N LEU A 378 23.30 -13.74 16.07
CA LEU A 378 23.33 -15.02 16.78
C LEU A 378 24.43 -15.03 17.85
N ASP A 379 25.64 -14.57 17.50
CA ASP A 379 26.78 -14.44 18.39
C ASP A 379 26.52 -13.44 19.53
N TRP A 380 25.89 -12.30 19.23
CA TRP A 380 25.46 -11.33 20.23
C TRP A 380 24.48 -11.91 21.27
N HIS A 381 23.57 -12.80 20.85
CA HIS A 381 22.69 -13.50 21.78
C HIS A 381 23.46 -14.51 22.65
N VAL A 382 24.60 -15.04 22.21
CA VAL A 382 25.53 -15.82 23.05
C VAL A 382 26.28 -14.89 24.02
N GLU A 383 26.86 -13.79 23.52
CA GLU A 383 27.63 -12.82 24.30
C GLU A 383 26.83 -12.24 25.48
N LYS A 384 25.55 -11.89 25.25
CA LYS A 384 24.63 -11.41 26.30
C LYS A 384 24.02 -12.52 27.15
N GLY A 385 24.34 -13.79 26.92
CA GLY A 385 23.78 -14.93 27.65
C GLY A 385 22.29 -15.18 27.38
N TYR A 386 21.70 -14.60 26.33
CA TYR A 386 20.33 -14.91 25.91
C TYR A 386 20.19 -16.35 25.40
N ILE A 387 21.30 -16.93 24.92
CA ILE A 387 21.53 -18.38 24.71
C ILE A 387 22.94 -18.72 25.20
N ASP A 388 23.22 -20.00 25.48
CA ASP A 388 24.54 -20.53 25.87
C ASP A 388 25.39 -20.93 24.64
N GLY A 389 24.77 -20.99 23.46
CA GLY A 389 25.44 -21.37 22.22
C GLY A 389 24.47 -21.96 21.19
N TYR A 390 25.03 -22.59 20.16
CA TYR A 390 24.27 -23.24 19.10
C TYR A 390 25.04 -24.40 18.47
N ASP A 391 24.31 -25.32 17.83
CA ASP A 391 24.83 -26.42 17.03
C ASP A 391 24.43 -26.23 15.56
N ARG A 392 25.33 -26.53 14.63
CA ARG A 392 25.04 -26.51 13.19
C ARG A 392 24.43 -27.84 12.78
N VAL A 393 23.31 -27.78 12.06
CA VAL A 393 22.59 -28.97 11.58
C VAL A 393 23.20 -29.45 10.26
N GLU A 394 23.62 -30.71 10.21
CA GLU A 394 24.28 -31.30 9.01
C GLU A 394 23.27 -31.65 7.90
N ASP A 395 22.22 -32.42 8.20
CA ASP A 395 21.05 -32.59 7.32
C ASP A 395 19.80 -31.99 7.98
N TRP A 396 19.25 -30.94 7.35
CA TRP A 396 18.05 -30.26 7.83
C TRP A 396 16.80 -31.15 7.83
N ARG A 397 16.79 -32.25 7.05
CA ARG A 397 15.70 -33.23 7.02
C ARG A 397 15.54 -33.96 8.35
N ASP A 398 16.62 -34.10 9.10
CA ASP A 398 16.60 -34.76 10.41
C ASP A 398 15.75 -34.01 11.43
N LEU A 399 15.58 -32.69 11.26
CA LEU A 399 14.70 -31.88 12.09
C LEU A 399 13.23 -32.31 11.95
N PHE A 400 12.79 -32.79 10.78
CA PHE A 400 11.41 -33.28 10.59
C PHE A 400 11.17 -34.62 11.29
N ARG A 401 12.23 -35.40 11.51
CA ARG A 401 12.22 -36.62 12.33
C ARG A 401 12.27 -36.25 13.82
N GLN A 402 13.19 -35.36 14.21
CA GLN A 402 13.39 -34.90 15.59
C GLN A 402 12.16 -34.18 16.17
N PHE A 403 11.50 -33.33 15.37
CA PHE A 403 10.34 -32.52 15.77
C PHE A 403 9.03 -33.05 15.19
N ARG A 404 8.93 -34.38 14.95
CA ARG A 404 7.75 -34.98 14.30
C ARG A 404 6.43 -34.60 14.99
N ASP A 405 6.41 -34.53 16.31
CA ASP A 405 5.21 -34.20 17.10
C ASP A 405 4.80 -32.72 17.03
N SER A 406 5.63 -31.84 16.45
CA SER A 406 5.32 -30.41 16.30
C SER A 406 4.39 -30.10 15.11
N PHE A 407 4.11 -31.07 14.23
CA PHE A 407 3.32 -30.86 13.01
C PHE A 407 2.52 -32.11 12.58
N ARG A 408 1.38 -31.94 11.91
CA ARG A 408 0.42 -33.03 11.63
C ARG A 408 0.59 -33.69 10.25
N GLY A 409 1.40 -33.11 9.37
CA GLY A 409 1.63 -33.55 8.00
C GLY A 409 1.94 -32.36 7.08
N ALA A 410 1.68 -32.52 5.77
CA ALA A 410 1.90 -31.48 4.77
C ALA A 410 0.61 -30.89 4.20
N VAL A 411 0.68 -29.64 3.72
CA VAL A 411 -0.28 -29.02 2.80
C VAL A 411 0.41 -28.70 1.48
N VAL A 412 -0.19 -29.17 0.38
CA VAL A 412 0.31 -28.93 -0.98
C VAL A 412 -0.29 -27.63 -1.53
N PRO A 413 0.53 -26.64 -1.91
CA PRO A 413 0.05 -25.41 -2.53
C PRO A 413 -0.36 -25.65 -3.98
N ASP A 414 -1.19 -24.75 -4.51
CA ASP A 414 -1.43 -24.67 -5.96
C ASP A 414 -0.35 -23.77 -6.61
N PRO A 415 0.51 -24.29 -7.51
CA PRO A 415 1.51 -23.51 -8.23
C PRO A 415 0.93 -22.77 -9.46
N ALA A 416 -0.24 -23.16 -9.96
CA ALA A 416 -0.89 -22.52 -11.11
C ALA A 416 -1.78 -21.35 -10.70
N LEU A 417 -2.29 -21.37 -9.47
CA LEU A 417 -3.08 -20.28 -8.89
C LEU A 417 -2.20 -19.11 -8.43
N TYR A 418 -2.56 -17.89 -8.82
CA TYR A 418 -1.97 -16.67 -8.27
C TYR A 418 -1.97 -16.70 -6.73
N ARG A 419 -0.78 -16.62 -6.12
CA ARG A 419 -0.57 -16.61 -4.66
C ARG A 419 -1.13 -17.87 -3.94
N GLY A 420 -1.28 -19.00 -4.64
CA GLY A 420 -1.74 -20.28 -4.05
C GLY A 420 -0.84 -20.82 -2.92
N ASN A 421 0.45 -20.50 -2.94
CA ASN A 421 1.38 -20.75 -1.83
C ASN A 421 1.05 -19.96 -0.55
N LEU A 422 0.50 -18.74 -0.67
CA LEU A 422 0.10 -17.92 0.46
C LEU A 422 -1.21 -18.40 1.10
N LEU A 423 -2.13 -18.95 0.29
CA LEU A 423 -3.29 -19.70 0.81
C LEU A 423 -2.82 -20.90 1.64
N ALA A 424 -1.88 -21.69 1.10
CA ALA A 424 -1.31 -22.83 1.82
C ALA A 424 -0.63 -22.42 3.13
N ALA A 425 0.08 -21.27 3.17
CA ALA A 425 0.68 -20.72 4.39
C ALA A 425 -0.35 -20.47 5.50
N ASN A 426 -1.51 -19.90 5.17
CA ASN A 426 -2.61 -19.71 6.12
C ASN A 426 -3.18 -21.05 6.63
N VAL A 427 -3.35 -22.04 5.74
CA VAL A 427 -3.80 -23.40 6.12
C VAL A 427 -2.78 -24.06 7.05
N ALA A 428 -1.49 -23.99 6.73
CA ALA A 428 -0.40 -24.54 7.53
C ALA A 428 -0.34 -23.97 8.94
N ALA A 429 -0.46 -22.65 9.07
CA ALA A 429 -0.55 -21.98 10.35
C ALA A 429 -1.78 -22.48 11.16
N CYS A 430 -2.94 -22.64 10.53
CA CYS A 430 -4.13 -23.09 11.22
C CYS A 430 -4.07 -24.57 11.64
N GLU A 431 -3.70 -25.46 10.72
CA GLU A 431 -3.77 -26.93 10.84
C GLU A 431 -2.50 -27.59 11.37
N ASP A 432 -1.49 -26.80 11.73
CA ASP A 432 -0.20 -27.28 12.22
C ASP A 432 0.52 -28.14 11.15
N LEU A 433 0.49 -27.71 9.89
CA LEU A 433 1.06 -28.44 8.73
C LEU A 433 2.33 -27.76 8.18
N ILE A 434 3.11 -28.51 7.41
CA ILE A 434 4.27 -28.04 6.65
C ILE A 434 3.85 -27.73 5.21
N LEU A 435 4.31 -26.62 4.63
CA LEU A 435 4.18 -26.41 3.18
C LEU A 435 5.20 -27.29 2.47
N ALA A 436 4.73 -28.17 1.59
CA ALA A 436 5.60 -29.02 0.79
C ALA A 436 4.93 -29.36 -0.55
N THR A 437 5.72 -29.62 -1.59
CA THR A 437 5.24 -30.33 -2.77
C THR A 437 4.98 -31.81 -2.41
N PRO A 438 4.26 -32.59 -3.23
CA PRO A 438 4.09 -34.03 -2.99
C PRO A 438 5.42 -34.77 -2.85
N GLU A 439 6.40 -34.42 -3.69
CA GLU A 439 7.73 -35.03 -3.74
C GLU A 439 8.56 -34.67 -2.50
N LEU A 440 8.47 -33.43 -2.03
CA LEU A 440 9.11 -33.01 -0.78
C LEU A 440 8.44 -33.65 0.45
N ALA A 441 7.12 -33.81 0.45
CA ALA A 441 6.41 -34.51 1.51
C ALA A 441 6.81 -36.00 1.58
N GLU A 442 6.95 -36.66 0.43
CA GLU A 442 7.46 -38.03 0.32
C GLU A 442 8.91 -38.13 0.81
N ALA A 443 9.80 -37.25 0.34
CA ALA A 443 11.21 -37.22 0.73
C ALA A 443 11.43 -36.99 2.24
N LEU A 444 10.52 -36.26 2.90
CA LEU A 444 10.53 -36.06 4.35
C LEU A 444 9.80 -37.16 5.14
N GLY A 445 9.12 -38.09 4.46
CA GLY A 445 8.32 -39.15 5.11
C GLY A 445 7.07 -38.62 5.81
N ILE A 446 6.48 -37.52 5.33
CA ILE A 446 5.34 -36.83 5.97
C ILE A 446 4.08 -36.93 5.11
N PRO A 447 2.91 -37.30 5.67
CA PRO A 447 1.71 -37.47 4.87
C PRO A 447 1.12 -36.13 4.43
N VAL A 448 0.77 -36.01 3.15
CA VAL A 448 -0.10 -34.92 2.66
C VAL A 448 -1.47 -35.05 3.33
N LYS A 449 -1.93 -33.96 3.96
CA LYS A 449 -3.23 -33.87 4.64
C LYS A 449 -4.23 -33.01 3.90
N ILE A 450 -3.76 -32.00 3.19
CA ILE A 450 -4.58 -31.06 2.40
C ILE A 450 -3.85 -30.81 1.09
N ASP A 451 -4.58 -30.85 -0.02
CA ASP A 451 -4.11 -30.44 -1.34
C ASP A 451 -5.01 -29.29 -1.82
N LEU A 452 -4.41 -28.20 -2.29
CA LEU A 452 -5.12 -27.02 -2.76
C LEU A 452 -5.12 -26.87 -4.29
N ARG A 453 -4.44 -27.76 -5.02
CA ARG A 453 -4.33 -27.70 -6.49
C ARG A 453 -5.70 -27.76 -7.17
N GLY A 454 -5.97 -26.81 -8.06
CA GLY A 454 -7.21 -26.70 -8.82
C GLY A 454 -8.44 -26.32 -7.99
N ARG A 455 -8.28 -25.94 -6.71
CA ARG A 455 -9.42 -25.75 -5.79
C ARG A 455 -10.14 -24.41 -5.94
N PHE A 456 -9.45 -23.38 -6.45
CA PHE A 456 -9.98 -22.02 -6.58
C PHE A 456 -9.68 -21.46 -7.96
N ALA A 457 -10.62 -20.68 -8.51
CA ALA A 457 -10.42 -19.97 -9.78
C ALA A 457 -9.60 -18.68 -9.58
N THR A 458 -9.79 -17.99 -8.45
CA THR A 458 -9.06 -16.76 -8.10
C THR A 458 -8.48 -16.81 -6.69
N TYR A 459 -7.47 -15.98 -6.44
CA TYR A 459 -6.91 -15.80 -5.09
C TYR A 459 -7.96 -15.24 -4.11
N ALA A 460 -8.88 -14.40 -4.61
CA ALA A 460 -10.00 -13.88 -3.82
C ALA A 460 -10.95 -14.99 -3.33
N ASP A 461 -11.30 -15.98 -4.17
CA ASP A 461 -12.08 -17.15 -3.74
C ASP A 461 -11.36 -17.92 -2.62
N GLY A 462 -10.04 -18.08 -2.77
CA GLY A 462 -9.18 -18.71 -1.77
C GLY A 462 -9.17 -17.95 -0.44
N LEU A 463 -9.03 -16.62 -0.47
CA LEU A 463 -9.06 -15.78 0.74
C LEU A 463 -10.43 -15.80 1.43
N GLU A 464 -11.53 -15.76 0.67
CA GLU A 464 -12.88 -15.92 1.22
C GLU A 464 -13.03 -17.29 1.91
N TRP A 465 -12.57 -18.37 1.28
CA TRP A 465 -12.59 -19.71 1.88
C TRP A 465 -11.73 -19.80 3.14
N ILE A 466 -10.51 -19.25 3.13
CA ILE A 466 -9.64 -19.17 4.31
C ILE A 466 -10.37 -18.46 5.44
N TRP A 467 -10.95 -17.30 5.18
CA TRP A 467 -11.61 -16.52 6.24
C TRP A 467 -12.86 -17.22 6.78
N GLN A 468 -13.71 -17.76 5.91
CA GLN A 468 -14.91 -18.52 6.32
C GLN A 468 -14.55 -19.75 7.16
N THR A 469 -13.48 -20.47 6.80
CA THR A 469 -13.07 -21.72 7.45
C THR A 469 -12.26 -21.49 8.73
N TYR A 470 -11.40 -20.46 8.75
CA TYR A 470 -10.32 -20.34 9.75
C TYR A 470 -10.34 -19.07 10.61
N ARG A 471 -11.23 -18.09 10.41
CA ARG A 471 -11.26 -16.85 11.21
C ARG A 471 -11.29 -17.01 12.74
N SER A 472 -11.80 -18.14 13.25
CA SER A 472 -11.82 -18.47 14.69
C SER A 472 -10.53 -19.12 15.22
N ARG A 473 -9.65 -19.59 14.32
CA ARG A 473 -8.33 -20.19 14.62
C ARG A 473 -7.18 -19.22 14.30
N LEU A 474 -7.40 -18.31 13.35
CA LEU A 474 -6.51 -17.19 13.05
C LEU A 474 -6.50 -16.16 14.18
N ASN A 475 -5.39 -15.45 14.28
CA ASN A 475 -5.14 -14.46 15.32
C ASN A 475 -5.86 -13.15 15.02
N ARG A 476 -6.78 -12.74 15.91
CA ARG A 476 -7.55 -11.49 15.77
C ARG A 476 -6.69 -10.22 15.87
N HIS A 477 -5.47 -10.34 16.36
CA HIS A 477 -4.54 -9.25 16.65
C HIS A 477 -3.24 -9.29 15.81
N LEU A 478 -3.16 -10.12 14.77
CA LEU A 478 -1.97 -10.21 13.91
C LEU A 478 -2.35 -10.55 12.46
N CYS A 479 -1.98 -9.67 11.53
CA CYS A 479 -1.99 -9.95 10.09
C CYS A 479 -0.65 -9.57 9.45
N ASN A 480 -0.42 -9.97 8.20
CA ASN A 480 0.84 -9.72 7.49
C ASN A 480 0.58 -9.43 6.00
N TYR A 481 1.14 -8.35 5.45
CA TYR A 481 1.33 -8.14 4.01
C TYR A 481 2.53 -8.97 3.52
N ALA A 482 2.30 -10.27 3.38
CA ALA A 482 3.32 -11.27 3.12
C ALA A 482 3.51 -11.49 1.62
N HIS A 483 4.55 -10.89 1.03
CA HIS A 483 4.92 -11.16 -0.37
C HIS A 483 5.38 -12.62 -0.51
N PRO A 484 4.72 -13.49 -1.31
CA PRO A 484 4.99 -14.93 -1.22
C PRO A 484 6.38 -15.34 -1.70
N ASP A 485 6.97 -14.60 -2.63
CA ASP A 485 8.33 -14.84 -3.11
C ASP A 485 9.37 -14.60 -1.97
N ARG A 486 8.96 -13.91 -0.88
CA ARG A 486 9.74 -13.75 0.36
C ARG A 486 9.48 -14.86 1.40
N LEU A 487 8.58 -15.83 1.17
CA LEU A 487 8.38 -16.99 2.07
C LEU A 487 9.68 -17.80 2.20
N ALA A 488 10.46 -17.94 1.12
CA ALA A 488 11.77 -18.59 1.11
C ALA A 488 12.85 -17.83 1.91
N ASN A 489 12.57 -16.62 2.40
CA ASN A 489 13.42 -15.91 3.36
C ASN A 489 13.12 -16.32 4.81
N GLY A 490 12.05 -17.10 5.05
CA GLY A 490 11.63 -17.57 6.38
C GLY A 490 10.89 -16.55 7.25
N ALA A 491 10.63 -15.33 6.75
CA ALA A 491 10.02 -14.26 7.55
C ALA A 491 8.62 -14.60 8.11
N PHE A 492 7.86 -15.42 7.39
CA PHE A 492 6.51 -15.85 7.77
C PHE A 492 6.48 -16.92 8.90
N ALA A 493 7.62 -17.43 9.37
CA ALA A 493 7.67 -18.43 10.44
C ALA A 493 6.99 -17.93 11.73
N TYR A 494 7.08 -16.63 11.99
CA TYR A 494 6.43 -15.96 13.12
C TYR A 494 4.89 -15.92 12.97
N ASP A 495 4.37 -15.72 11.76
CA ASP A 495 2.93 -15.83 11.48
C ASP A 495 2.44 -17.28 11.61
N VAL A 496 3.25 -18.26 11.18
CA VAL A 496 2.96 -19.69 11.41
C VAL A 496 2.89 -19.99 12.90
N GLN A 497 3.84 -19.50 13.70
CA GLN A 497 3.82 -19.65 15.16
C GLN A 497 2.54 -19.07 15.76
N TRP A 498 2.23 -17.81 15.46
CA TRP A 498 1.17 -17.04 16.11
C TRP A 498 -0.19 -17.09 15.43
N ARG A 499 -0.33 -17.87 14.35
CA ARG A 499 -1.53 -17.94 13.48
C ARG A 499 -1.93 -16.57 12.91
N GLY A 500 -0.95 -15.75 12.56
CA GLY A 500 -1.17 -14.48 11.87
C GLY A 500 -1.79 -14.72 10.48
N VAL A 501 -2.76 -13.89 10.08
CA VAL A 501 -3.37 -14.02 8.74
C VAL A 501 -2.49 -13.35 7.69
N MET A 502 -2.03 -14.11 6.71
CA MET A 502 -1.08 -13.69 5.68
C MET A 502 -1.83 -13.32 4.40
N LEU A 503 -1.67 -12.08 3.94
CA LEU A 503 -2.47 -11.44 2.90
C LEU A 503 -1.55 -10.79 1.84
N TRP A 504 -2.00 -10.76 0.58
CA TRP A 504 -1.30 -10.07 -0.50
C TRP A 504 -2.27 -9.63 -1.61
N PRO A 505 -2.95 -8.47 -1.47
CA PRO A 505 -3.69 -7.89 -2.58
C PRO A 505 -2.69 -7.46 -3.67
N CYS A 506 -2.96 -7.84 -4.93
CA CYS A 506 -2.15 -7.40 -6.06
C CYS A 506 -2.26 -5.89 -6.34
N GLY A 507 -1.30 -5.39 -7.10
CA GLY A 507 -1.35 -4.10 -7.78
C GLY A 507 -1.48 -4.26 -9.30
N PRO A 508 -1.37 -3.17 -10.07
CA PRO A 508 -1.60 -3.18 -11.52
C PRO A 508 -0.72 -4.14 -12.34
N VAL A 509 0.46 -4.53 -11.85
CA VAL A 509 1.39 -5.44 -12.54
C VAL A 509 1.09 -6.90 -12.19
N ASP A 510 1.06 -7.27 -10.90
CA ASP A 510 0.77 -8.65 -10.52
C ASP A 510 -0.72 -9.03 -10.67
N GLY A 511 -1.62 -8.04 -10.76
CA GLY A 511 -3.02 -8.20 -11.17
C GLY A 511 -3.25 -8.57 -12.64
N THR A 512 -2.18 -8.64 -13.46
CA THR A 512 -2.24 -9.22 -14.82
C THR A 512 -2.09 -10.75 -14.84
N LYS A 513 -1.75 -11.38 -13.71
CA LYS A 513 -1.49 -12.82 -13.64
C LYS A 513 -2.80 -13.64 -13.61
N PRO A 514 -2.83 -14.85 -14.20
CA PRO A 514 -4.00 -15.72 -14.13
C PRO A 514 -4.43 -16.00 -12.67
N GLY A 515 -5.71 -15.82 -12.37
CA GLY A 515 -6.28 -16.00 -11.03
C GLY A 515 -6.12 -14.80 -10.08
N ALA A 516 -5.53 -13.69 -10.53
CA ALA A 516 -5.54 -12.42 -9.79
C ALA A 516 -6.84 -11.64 -10.05
N ASP A 517 -7.39 -11.02 -9.00
CA ASP A 517 -8.54 -10.11 -9.05
C ASP A 517 -8.32 -8.97 -8.06
N MET A 518 -7.56 -7.94 -8.48
CA MET A 518 -7.15 -6.79 -7.66
C MET A 518 -8.28 -6.14 -6.85
N LEU A 519 -9.45 -6.02 -7.45
CA LEU A 519 -10.59 -5.35 -6.84
C LEU A 519 -11.25 -6.23 -5.79
N ARG A 520 -11.51 -7.50 -6.12
CA ARG A 520 -12.09 -8.45 -5.16
C ARG A 520 -11.11 -8.82 -4.05
N GLU A 521 -9.82 -8.99 -4.36
CA GLU A 521 -8.76 -9.17 -3.36
C GLU A 521 -8.72 -8.02 -2.36
N LYS A 522 -8.77 -6.76 -2.83
CA LYS A 522 -8.82 -5.57 -1.96
C LYS A 522 -10.09 -5.56 -1.10
N ALA A 523 -11.25 -5.89 -1.66
CA ALA A 523 -12.51 -5.98 -0.93
C ALA A 523 -12.47 -7.05 0.18
N VAL A 524 -11.98 -8.25 -0.14
CA VAL A 524 -11.84 -9.36 0.81
C VAL A 524 -10.82 -9.02 1.90
N VAL A 525 -9.69 -8.39 1.56
CA VAL A 525 -8.69 -7.95 2.55
C VAL A 525 -9.22 -6.82 3.43
N ALA A 526 -9.95 -5.85 2.89
CA ALA A 526 -10.63 -4.81 3.68
C ALA A 526 -11.62 -5.42 4.68
N ARG A 527 -12.42 -6.41 4.23
CA ARG A 527 -13.31 -7.17 5.09
C ARG A 527 -12.57 -7.90 6.21
N ILE A 528 -11.50 -8.64 5.89
CA ILE A 528 -10.66 -9.32 6.89
C ILE A 528 -10.13 -8.31 7.90
N MET A 529 -9.57 -7.18 7.46
CA MET A 529 -9.07 -6.13 8.34
C MET A 529 -10.14 -5.48 9.22
N SER A 530 -11.38 -5.39 8.74
CA SER A 530 -12.54 -4.90 9.52
C SER A 530 -13.03 -5.89 10.58
N GLU A 531 -12.89 -7.20 10.35
CA GLU A 531 -13.30 -8.26 11.29
C GLU A 531 -12.19 -8.58 12.32
N LEU A 532 -10.93 -8.20 12.03
CA LEU A 532 -9.78 -8.21 12.95
C LEU A 532 -9.84 -7.05 13.96
N ALA A 533 -9.35 -7.29 15.19
CA ALA A 533 -9.40 -6.33 16.28
C ALA A 533 -8.70 -4.98 15.92
N PRO A 534 -9.25 -3.83 16.32
CA PRO A 534 -8.63 -2.52 16.11
C PRO A 534 -7.33 -2.38 16.92
N ASN A 535 -6.47 -1.44 16.52
CA ASN A 535 -5.16 -1.19 17.13
C ASN A 535 -4.31 -2.48 17.22
N SER A 536 -4.24 -3.21 16.10
CA SER A 536 -3.49 -4.46 15.96
C SER A 536 -2.54 -4.40 14.77
N PRO A 537 -1.29 -4.87 14.89
CA PRO A 537 -0.27 -4.74 13.84
C PRO A 537 -0.64 -5.46 12.53
N VAL A 538 -0.28 -4.85 11.41
CA VAL A 538 -0.04 -5.55 10.15
C VAL A 538 1.47 -5.64 9.90
N MET A 539 1.99 -6.86 9.85
CA MET A 539 3.39 -7.18 9.55
C MET A 539 3.67 -7.11 8.04
N GLY A 540 4.91 -7.37 7.63
CA GLY A 540 5.31 -7.38 6.22
C GLY A 540 5.30 -5.99 5.58
N PHE A 541 5.24 -5.91 4.25
CA PHE A 541 5.29 -4.64 3.53
C PHE A 541 4.49 -4.72 2.22
N PRO A 542 3.52 -3.82 1.95
CA PRO A 542 2.57 -3.94 0.84
C PRO A 542 3.17 -3.63 -0.55
N TYR A 543 4.50 -3.56 -0.69
CA TYR A 543 5.21 -3.22 -1.93
C TYR A 543 6.23 -4.31 -2.29
N GLY A 544 6.08 -4.87 -3.49
CA GLY A 544 7.03 -5.80 -4.12
C GLY A 544 7.81 -5.17 -5.29
N GLY A 545 7.63 -3.88 -5.54
CA GLY A 545 8.10 -3.17 -6.74
C GLY A 545 7.01 -2.30 -7.34
N HIS A 546 7.35 -1.48 -8.34
CA HIS A 546 6.40 -0.55 -8.94
C HIS A 546 5.19 -1.28 -9.56
N GLY A 547 4.03 -1.14 -8.93
CA GLY A 547 2.77 -1.79 -9.33
C GLY A 547 2.64 -3.25 -8.91
N VAL A 548 3.54 -3.78 -8.06
CA VAL A 548 3.46 -5.12 -7.49
C VAL A 548 3.02 -5.02 -6.03
N GLY A 549 1.80 -5.51 -5.74
CA GLY A 549 1.08 -5.21 -4.51
C GLY A 549 0.46 -3.81 -4.48
N LEU A 550 -0.27 -3.48 -3.41
CA LEU A 550 -0.93 -2.16 -3.24
C LEU A 550 0.04 -0.97 -3.28
N GLY A 551 1.32 -1.21 -2.94
CA GLY A 551 2.31 -0.18 -2.70
C GLY A 551 2.20 0.46 -1.31
N GLU A 552 3.26 1.17 -0.91
CA GLU A 552 3.39 1.74 0.43
C GLU A 552 2.23 2.68 0.79
N VAL A 553 2.03 3.74 0.01
CA VAL A 553 1.02 4.77 0.32
C VAL A 553 -0.39 4.17 0.41
N SER A 554 -0.81 3.37 -0.57
CA SER A 554 -2.17 2.80 -0.61
C SER A 554 -2.34 1.65 0.40
N GLY A 555 -1.30 0.83 0.63
CA GLY A 555 -1.34 -0.25 1.62
C GLY A 555 -1.38 0.26 3.06
N VAL A 556 -0.59 1.29 3.38
CA VAL A 556 -0.65 1.96 4.69
C VAL A 556 -1.97 2.72 4.86
N ALA A 557 -2.53 3.31 3.80
CA ALA A 557 -3.85 3.94 3.84
C ALA A 557 -4.96 2.93 4.17
N LEU A 558 -4.98 1.77 3.49
CA LEU A 558 -5.95 0.71 3.73
C LEU A 558 -5.84 0.14 5.15
N ALA A 559 -4.61 -0.14 5.60
CA ALA A 559 -4.37 -0.59 6.97
C ALA A 559 -4.79 0.46 8.01
N SER A 560 -4.48 1.73 7.77
CA SER A 560 -4.87 2.85 8.65
C SER A 560 -6.39 3.01 8.75
N ARG A 561 -7.14 2.90 7.62
CA ARG A 561 -8.62 2.95 7.60
C ARG A 561 -9.23 1.97 8.60
N TYR A 562 -8.65 0.77 8.70
CA TYR A 562 -9.07 -0.30 9.62
C TYR A 562 -8.29 -0.37 10.95
N ALA A 563 -7.63 0.71 11.35
CA ALA A 563 -6.89 0.84 12.61
C ALA A 563 -5.81 -0.24 12.80
N LYS A 564 -5.04 -0.52 11.73
CA LYS A 564 -3.92 -1.46 11.72
C LYS A 564 -2.62 -0.70 11.42
N PRO A 565 -1.73 -0.46 12.40
CA PRO A 565 -0.41 0.11 12.12
C PRO A 565 0.50 -0.91 11.45
N LEU A 566 1.24 -0.46 10.43
CA LEU A 566 2.18 -1.28 9.67
C LEU A 566 3.50 -1.45 10.45
N VAL A 567 4.08 -2.65 10.39
CA VAL A 567 5.36 -3.00 11.00
C VAL A 567 6.21 -3.72 9.96
N CYS A 568 7.04 -2.96 9.23
CA CYS A 568 7.75 -3.44 8.04
C CYS A 568 8.84 -4.47 8.40
N THR A 569 8.59 -5.73 8.05
CA THR A 569 9.27 -6.95 8.59
C THR A 569 9.41 -8.09 7.57
N ASP A 570 9.08 -7.83 6.31
CA ASP A 570 8.98 -8.79 5.19
C ASP A 570 10.28 -9.50 4.78
N HIS A 571 11.44 -9.04 5.28
CA HIS A 571 12.75 -9.67 5.10
C HIS A 571 13.34 -10.23 6.42
N LEU A 572 12.62 -10.18 7.55
CA LEU A 572 13.12 -10.64 8.86
C LEU A 572 12.81 -12.11 9.17
N ALA A 573 13.78 -12.99 8.95
CA ALA A 573 13.80 -14.33 9.53
C ALA A 573 13.94 -14.29 11.07
N ASN A 574 13.73 -15.43 11.74
CA ASN A 574 14.05 -15.65 13.16
C ASN A 574 13.32 -14.79 14.18
N LEU A 575 12.26 -14.05 13.80
CA LEU A 575 11.40 -13.33 14.75
C LEU A 575 10.79 -14.27 15.81
N SER A 576 10.50 -15.53 15.48
CA SER A 576 10.11 -16.56 16.44
C SER A 576 11.14 -16.84 17.55
N VAL A 577 12.43 -16.63 17.28
CA VAL A 577 13.50 -16.77 18.29
C VAL A 577 13.74 -15.42 18.99
N MET A 578 13.96 -14.36 18.22
CA MET A 578 14.36 -13.05 18.75
C MET A 578 13.28 -12.41 19.63
N SER A 579 11.99 -12.60 19.31
CA SER A 579 10.89 -12.11 20.17
C SER A 579 10.83 -12.84 21.52
N GLY A 580 11.41 -14.04 21.61
CA GLY A 580 11.57 -14.84 22.82
C GLY A 580 12.57 -14.26 23.82
N VAL A 581 13.45 -13.36 23.38
CA VAL A 581 14.44 -12.70 24.23
C VAL A 581 13.74 -11.75 25.21
N ARG A 582 14.32 -11.62 26.41
CA ARG A 582 13.85 -10.72 27.47
C ARG A 582 15.02 -9.81 27.87
N VAL A 583 14.81 -8.51 27.70
CA VAL A 583 15.73 -7.45 28.14
C VAL A 583 14.96 -6.63 29.17
N GLU A 584 15.53 -6.45 30.36
CA GLU A 584 14.82 -5.85 31.50
C GLU A 584 14.49 -4.38 31.28
N GLN A 585 15.48 -3.60 30.83
CA GLN A 585 15.30 -2.20 30.45
C GLN A 585 16.08 -1.88 29.17
N LEU A 586 15.43 -1.19 28.26
CA LEU A 586 16.06 -0.57 27.10
C LEU A 586 16.18 0.93 27.41
N ARG A 587 17.42 1.44 27.41
CA ARG A 587 17.77 2.80 27.84
C ARG A 587 18.73 3.41 26.83
N GLN A 588 18.46 4.64 26.38
CA GLN A 588 19.40 5.36 25.53
C GLN A 588 20.31 6.27 26.35
N SER A 589 21.55 6.46 25.88
CA SER A 589 22.44 7.48 26.42
C SER A 589 21.76 8.84 26.48
N ARG A 590 21.99 9.58 27.56
CA ARG A 590 21.51 10.96 27.67
C ARG A 590 22.48 11.91 26.98
N PRO A 591 21.98 12.91 26.24
CA PRO A 591 22.83 13.98 25.74
C PRO A 591 23.43 14.75 26.91
N GLY A 592 24.65 15.27 26.71
CA GLY A 592 25.26 16.22 27.65
C GLY A 592 24.54 17.57 27.65
N PRO A 593 25.09 18.61 28.31
CA PRO A 593 24.58 19.96 28.18
C PRO A 593 24.54 20.43 26.70
N PRO A 594 23.51 21.20 26.28
CA PRO A 594 23.49 21.77 24.93
C PRO A 594 24.60 22.82 24.76
N PRO A 595 25.05 23.11 23.52
CA PRO A 595 25.96 24.22 23.24
C PRO A 595 25.32 25.56 23.64
N ALA A 596 26.13 26.59 23.88
CA ALA A 596 25.63 27.90 24.27
C ALA A 596 24.78 28.56 23.15
N LEU A 597 23.55 28.99 23.50
CA LEU A 597 22.64 29.65 22.58
C LEU A 597 23.16 31.03 22.13
N GLN A 598 23.50 31.10 20.85
CA GLN A 598 23.94 32.30 20.10
C GLN A 598 22.85 32.77 19.11
N ARG A 599 22.78 34.09 18.86
CA ARG A 599 21.75 34.74 18.03
C ARG A 599 21.95 34.60 16.53
N ASP A 600 23.17 34.35 16.06
CA ASP A 600 23.56 34.32 14.65
C ASP A 600 23.52 32.92 14.02
N LYS A 601 23.07 31.90 14.75
CA LYS A 601 23.22 30.48 14.38
C LYS A 601 21.95 29.81 13.88
N ILE A 602 22.12 28.82 13.01
CA ILE A 602 21.12 27.78 12.70
C ILE A 602 21.51 26.52 13.48
N TYR A 603 20.63 26.07 14.38
CA TYR A 603 20.75 24.80 15.08
C TYR A 603 20.04 23.71 14.28
N ILE A 604 20.72 22.60 14.03
CA ILE A 604 20.26 21.55 13.11
C ILE A 604 20.33 20.19 13.80
N ALA A 605 19.19 19.53 13.95
CA ALA A 605 19.13 18.11 14.31
C ALA A 605 19.06 17.27 13.04
N MET A 606 20.11 16.51 12.76
CA MET A 606 20.12 15.51 11.67
C MET A 606 19.41 14.25 12.15
N ALA A 607 18.33 13.87 11.46
CA ALA A 607 17.49 12.75 11.85
C ALA A 607 17.28 11.78 10.67
N LEU A 608 17.94 10.63 10.72
CA LEU A 608 17.85 9.57 9.70
C LEU A 608 16.42 8.98 9.65
N SER A 609 16.01 8.51 8.47
CA SER A 609 14.69 7.95 8.17
C SER A 609 14.62 6.42 8.15
N ASP A 610 13.42 5.88 7.94
CA ASP A 610 13.14 4.45 7.72
C ASP A 610 13.54 3.55 8.90
N GLY A 611 13.48 4.09 10.12
CA GLY A 611 13.72 3.33 11.34
C GLY A 611 12.53 2.50 11.81
N ASP A 612 11.33 2.83 11.36
CA ASP A 612 10.12 1.99 11.47
C ASP A 612 10.27 0.69 10.67
N ASN A 613 11.10 0.70 9.63
CA ASN A 613 11.46 -0.48 8.86
C ASN A 613 12.39 -1.41 9.66
N GLN A 614 11.79 -2.46 10.23
CA GLN A 614 12.48 -3.40 11.10
C GLN A 614 13.59 -4.16 10.35
N ASN A 615 13.43 -4.37 9.04
CA ASN A 615 14.46 -5.00 8.21
C ASN A 615 15.80 -4.25 8.24
N CYS A 616 15.78 -2.92 8.36
CA CYS A 616 16.98 -2.08 8.31
C CYS A 616 17.94 -2.33 9.50
N TRP A 617 17.43 -2.74 10.66
CA TRP A 617 18.23 -2.91 11.88
C TRP A 617 19.13 -4.14 11.88
N MET A 618 18.92 -5.09 10.97
CA MET A 618 19.77 -6.29 10.94
C MET A 618 21.14 -6.05 10.28
N HIS A 619 21.22 -5.11 9.33
CA HIS A 619 22.45 -4.84 8.57
C HIS A 619 22.60 -3.37 8.15
N PHE A 620 21.54 -2.74 7.65
CA PHE A 620 21.61 -1.43 6.99
C PHE A 620 21.90 -0.28 7.97
N MET A 621 21.26 -0.27 9.15
CA MET A 621 21.56 0.74 10.19
C MET A 621 22.89 0.44 10.89
N LYS A 622 23.24 -0.84 11.04
CA LYS A 622 24.46 -1.31 11.74
C LYS A 622 25.73 -0.68 11.16
N ARG A 623 25.84 -0.59 9.84
CA ARG A 623 27.00 0.01 9.13
C ARG A 623 27.26 1.49 9.45
N TYR A 624 26.27 2.24 9.96
CA TYR A 624 26.48 3.63 10.38
C TYR A 624 27.11 3.68 11.77
N ILE A 625 26.71 2.76 12.65
CA ILE A 625 27.22 2.62 14.02
C ILE A 625 28.65 2.06 14.01
N GLU A 626 28.93 1.10 13.14
CA GLU A 626 30.27 0.50 12.97
C GLU A 626 31.26 1.38 12.19
N HIS A 627 30.82 2.54 11.69
CA HIS A 627 31.69 3.42 10.93
C HIS A 627 32.72 4.09 11.85
N PRO A 628 34.02 4.20 11.48
CA PRO A 628 35.04 4.79 12.36
C PRO A 628 34.77 6.23 12.82
N ARG A 629 33.96 6.98 12.04
CA ARG A 629 33.53 8.35 12.36
C ARG A 629 32.25 8.44 13.19
N PHE A 630 31.67 7.31 13.62
CA PHE A 630 30.46 7.31 14.44
C PHE A 630 30.72 7.97 15.80
N GLY A 631 29.84 8.88 16.21
CA GLY A 631 29.99 9.65 17.44
C GLY A 631 30.81 10.95 17.31
N GLU A 632 31.47 11.24 16.18
CA GLU A 632 32.19 12.51 15.97
C GLU A 632 31.24 13.73 15.95
N PHE A 633 29.98 13.53 15.55
CA PHE A 633 28.98 14.58 15.42
C PHE A 633 27.58 14.09 15.82
N PRO A 634 26.67 15.00 16.22
CA PRO A 634 25.31 14.61 16.58
C PRO A 634 24.55 14.02 15.40
N LEU A 635 23.97 12.83 15.59
CA LEU A 635 23.14 12.15 14.60
C LEU A 635 22.03 11.38 15.31
N ALA A 636 20.78 11.68 14.99
CA ALA A 636 19.63 10.94 15.45
C ALA A 636 19.18 9.89 14.42
N PHE A 637 18.65 8.79 14.92
CA PHE A 637 18.01 7.75 14.13
C PHE A 637 16.55 7.68 14.52
N GLY A 638 15.64 7.72 13.54
CA GLY A 638 14.34 7.09 13.75
C GLY A 638 14.55 5.62 14.12
N MET A 639 13.71 5.07 14.99
CA MET A 639 13.68 3.66 15.37
C MET A 639 12.24 3.25 15.73
N GLY A 640 11.77 2.13 15.17
CA GLY A 640 10.44 1.59 15.45
C GLY A 640 10.36 1.04 16.88
N PRO A 641 9.48 1.55 17.76
CA PRO A 641 9.43 1.15 19.17
C PRO A 641 9.14 -0.35 19.40
N VAL A 642 8.49 -1.01 18.43
CA VAL A 642 8.18 -2.44 18.43
C VAL A 642 9.40 -3.38 18.37
N MET A 643 10.62 -2.86 18.18
CA MET A 643 11.85 -3.64 18.42
C MET A 643 11.86 -4.27 19.82
N ALA A 644 11.26 -3.63 20.83
CA ALA A 644 11.12 -4.18 22.18
C ALA A 644 10.35 -5.53 22.23
N ASP A 645 9.44 -5.77 21.29
CA ASP A 645 8.73 -7.04 21.16
C ASP A 645 9.47 -8.00 20.23
N LEU A 646 9.83 -7.53 19.04
CA LEU A 646 10.31 -8.36 17.94
C LEU A 646 11.77 -8.81 18.09
N MET A 647 12.65 -7.92 18.55
CA MET A 647 14.09 -8.14 18.60
C MET A 647 14.77 -7.29 19.69
N PRO A 648 14.40 -7.46 20.97
CA PRO A 648 14.88 -6.59 22.04
C PRO A 648 16.39 -6.72 22.28
N GLY A 649 17.01 -7.87 22.00
CA GLY A 649 18.47 -8.03 22.01
C GLY A 649 19.17 -7.20 20.93
N VAL A 650 18.57 -7.07 19.75
CA VAL A 650 19.07 -6.18 18.67
C VAL A 650 18.94 -4.73 19.10
N ALA A 651 17.78 -4.32 19.62
CA ALA A 651 17.58 -2.96 20.14
C ALA A 651 18.59 -2.60 21.25
N GLN A 652 18.85 -3.52 22.19
CA GLN A 652 19.85 -3.32 23.24
C GLN A 652 21.21 -2.95 22.65
N TRP A 653 21.68 -3.65 21.61
CA TRP A 653 22.99 -3.36 21.00
C TRP A 653 23.07 -1.91 20.51
N TYR A 654 22.10 -1.46 19.72
CA TYR A 654 22.08 -0.09 19.19
C TYR A 654 22.05 0.97 20.30
N LEU A 655 21.29 0.71 21.36
CA LEU A 655 21.20 1.60 22.51
C LEU A 655 22.49 1.65 23.34
N GLU A 656 23.19 0.52 23.47
CA GLU A 656 24.50 0.43 24.13
C GLU A 656 25.63 1.06 23.30
N GLN A 657 25.58 1.00 21.97
CA GLN A 657 26.54 1.69 21.09
C GLN A 657 26.28 3.21 21.00
N GLY A 658 25.05 3.67 21.21
CA GLY A 658 24.69 5.09 21.13
C GLY A 658 25.33 5.92 22.23
N GLY A 659 26.22 6.85 21.88
CA GLY A 659 26.81 7.81 22.82
C GLY A 659 25.95 9.07 23.04
N PRO A 660 26.41 10.06 23.83
CA PRO A 660 25.67 11.31 24.09
C PRO A 660 25.38 12.19 22.86
N GLY A 661 26.01 11.92 21.70
CA GLY A 661 25.68 12.54 20.42
C GLY A 661 24.60 11.80 19.61
N THR A 662 24.15 10.64 20.07
CA THR A 662 23.15 9.81 19.40
C THR A 662 21.81 9.89 20.13
N GLU A 663 20.73 10.12 19.40
CA GLU A 663 19.37 10.03 19.94
C GLU A 663 18.53 9.07 19.08
N PHE A 664 17.84 8.14 19.72
CA PHE A 664 16.86 7.29 19.06
C PHE A 664 15.47 7.85 19.32
N LEU A 665 14.77 8.22 18.23
CA LEU A 665 13.42 8.76 18.26
C LEU A 665 12.43 7.75 17.69
N ALA A 666 11.19 7.74 18.20
CA ALA A 666 10.14 6.88 17.67
C ALA A 666 9.81 7.30 16.24
N ASP A 667 10.08 6.43 15.26
CA ASP A 667 9.85 6.78 13.85
C ASP A 667 8.36 6.67 13.45
N VAL A 668 8.06 6.93 12.17
CA VAL A 668 6.70 7.01 11.63
C VAL A 668 5.80 5.85 12.08
N SER A 669 4.64 6.06 12.70
CA SER A 669 4.15 7.30 13.33
C SER A 669 3.80 7.01 14.80
N GLY A 670 4.69 6.31 15.53
CA GLY A 670 4.42 5.84 16.90
C GLY A 670 4.78 4.37 17.09
N VAL A 671 3.91 3.58 17.73
CA VAL A 671 4.14 2.13 17.91
C VAL A 671 4.22 1.36 16.57
N GLY A 672 3.74 1.94 15.48
CA GLY A 672 3.98 1.46 14.12
C GLY A 672 3.60 2.50 13.07
N TYR A 673 3.84 2.19 11.81
CA TYR A 673 3.63 3.12 10.70
C TYR A 673 2.15 3.24 10.35
N ILE A 674 1.60 4.43 10.59
CA ILE A 674 0.25 4.84 10.19
C ILE A 674 0.30 6.09 9.33
N GLN A 675 -0.75 6.28 8.52
CA GLN A 675 -1.16 7.57 7.98
C GLN A 675 -2.22 8.16 8.91
N PRO A 676 -1.89 9.12 9.80
CA PRO A 676 -2.80 9.54 10.85
C PRO A 676 -4.11 10.15 10.33
N GLN A 677 -4.06 10.85 9.20
CA GLN A 677 -5.23 11.40 8.53
C GLN A 677 -6.22 10.32 8.04
N ASN A 678 -5.75 9.09 7.83
CA ASN A 678 -6.54 7.92 7.45
C ASN A 678 -6.79 6.96 8.63
N TYR A 679 -6.23 7.21 9.81
CA TYR A 679 -6.28 6.24 10.91
C TYR A 679 -7.66 6.19 11.55
N GLY A 680 -8.26 5.00 11.56
CA GLY A 680 -9.57 4.72 12.14
C GLY A 680 -10.77 5.25 11.35
N THR A 681 -10.60 5.68 10.09
CA THR A 681 -11.69 6.31 9.32
C THR A 681 -12.87 5.39 8.97
N ALA A 682 -12.73 4.06 9.10
CA ALA A 682 -13.87 3.14 8.99
C ALA A 682 -14.69 3.00 10.29
N PHE A 683 -14.28 3.61 11.41
CA PHE A 683 -14.94 3.49 12.70
C PHE A 683 -15.81 4.70 13.01
N ALA A 684 -16.97 4.47 13.63
CA ALA A 684 -17.90 5.54 14.03
C ALA A 684 -17.30 6.44 15.14
N ASP A 685 -16.46 5.88 16.00
CA ASP A 685 -15.68 6.63 17.01
C ASP A 685 -14.19 6.53 16.68
N ARG A 686 -13.74 7.42 15.78
CA ARG A 686 -12.35 7.54 15.36
C ARG A 686 -11.43 8.02 16.49
N ASP A 687 -11.95 8.82 17.42
CA ASP A 687 -11.16 9.45 18.47
C ASP A 687 -10.79 8.44 19.57
N ALA A 688 -11.69 7.53 19.94
CA ALA A 688 -11.37 6.41 20.82
C ALA A 688 -10.39 5.41 20.17
N VAL A 689 -10.50 5.18 18.85
CA VAL A 689 -9.55 4.36 18.08
C VAL A 689 -8.14 4.96 18.15
N LEU A 690 -8.00 6.24 17.80
CA LEU A 690 -6.72 6.95 17.82
C LEU A 690 -6.14 7.00 19.25
N SER A 691 -6.97 7.28 20.25
CA SER A 691 -6.55 7.29 21.66
C SER A 691 -5.97 5.93 22.10
N GLY A 692 -6.58 4.83 21.65
CA GLY A 692 -6.04 3.48 21.90
C GLY A 692 -4.69 3.22 21.22
N PHE A 693 -4.45 3.75 20.02
CA PHE A 693 -3.14 3.70 19.36
C PHE A 693 -2.09 4.56 20.08
N LEU A 694 -2.48 5.74 20.54
CA LEU A 694 -1.59 6.66 21.27
C LEU A 694 -1.21 6.11 22.65
N ASP A 695 -2.08 5.38 23.34
CA ASP A 695 -1.70 4.68 24.59
C ASP A 695 -0.63 3.60 24.35
N TRP A 696 -0.79 2.75 23.33
CA TRP A 696 0.26 1.79 22.95
C TRP A 696 1.57 2.50 22.60
N THR A 697 1.49 3.61 21.85
CA THR A 697 2.64 4.43 21.51
C THR A 697 3.33 4.96 22.77
N ARG A 698 2.62 5.66 23.66
CA ARG A 698 3.11 6.16 24.95
C ARG A 698 3.82 5.07 25.77
N ARG A 699 3.22 3.88 25.89
CA ARG A 699 3.82 2.75 26.63
C ARG A 699 5.12 2.24 25.99
N TYR A 700 5.20 2.20 24.66
CA TYR A 700 6.38 1.73 23.95
C TYR A 700 7.50 2.77 23.91
N LEU A 701 7.18 4.06 23.82
CA LEU A 701 8.16 5.14 24.01
C LEU A 701 8.80 5.07 25.41
N ALA A 702 8.00 4.89 26.46
CA ALA A 702 8.53 4.74 27.83
C ALA A 702 9.42 3.48 27.99
N ARG A 703 9.07 2.38 27.30
CA ARG A 703 9.82 1.11 27.33
C ARG A 703 11.13 1.15 26.53
N MET A 704 11.17 1.93 25.44
CA MET A 704 12.36 2.21 24.63
C MET A 704 13.13 3.46 25.07
N ASP A 705 12.66 4.12 26.14
CA ASP A 705 13.23 5.34 26.70
C ASP A 705 13.31 6.53 25.72
N MET A 706 12.33 6.61 24.81
CA MET A 706 12.22 7.62 23.74
C MET A 706 11.41 8.84 24.19
N ARG A 707 11.94 10.04 23.91
CA ARG A 707 11.29 11.35 24.22
C ARG A 707 11.09 12.24 22.99
N THR A 708 11.21 11.67 21.79
CA THR A 708 10.94 12.31 20.50
C THR A 708 10.14 11.34 19.63
N LEU A 709 9.22 11.86 18.82
CA LEU A 709 8.45 11.08 17.85
C LEU A 709 8.37 11.79 16.49
N ARG A 710 8.51 11.04 15.40
CA ARG A 710 8.21 11.47 14.02
C ARG A 710 6.84 10.94 13.60
N THR A 711 6.04 11.77 12.94
CA THR A 711 4.85 11.34 12.19
C THR A 711 5.12 11.40 10.70
N VAL A 712 4.46 10.58 9.88
CA VAL A 712 4.63 10.66 8.41
C VAL A 712 4.09 11.99 7.84
N ARG A 713 2.99 12.47 8.43
CA ARG A 713 2.22 13.68 8.15
C ARG A 713 1.44 14.06 9.41
N GLY A 714 0.86 15.26 9.46
CA GLY A 714 -0.17 15.58 10.46
C GLY A 714 -0.61 17.04 10.43
N SER A 715 -1.90 17.29 10.68
CA SER A 715 -2.45 18.61 11.03
C SER A 715 -2.05 18.97 12.47
N ASP A 716 -2.18 20.25 12.83
CA ASP A 716 -1.79 20.71 14.17
C ASP A 716 -2.73 20.18 15.28
N ASP A 717 -4.03 20.00 15.00
CA ASP A 717 -4.96 19.27 15.89
C ASP A 717 -4.46 17.84 16.18
N LEU A 718 -4.06 17.13 15.14
CA LEU A 718 -3.54 15.77 15.30
C LEU A 718 -2.23 15.79 16.10
N LEU A 719 -1.30 16.70 15.81
CA LEU A 719 -0.04 16.80 16.57
C LEU A 719 -0.31 17.17 18.04
N ALA A 720 -1.32 17.99 18.34
CA ALA A 720 -1.75 18.29 19.71
C ALA A 720 -2.31 17.03 20.43
N ARG A 721 -3.05 16.16 19.74
CA ARG A 721 -3.48 14.86 20.30
C ARG A 721 -2.29 13.96 20.66
N TYR A 722 -1.23 13.95 19.85
CA TYR A 722 0.01 13.24 20.18
C TYR A 722 0.69 13.85 21.41
N ALA A 723 0.84 15.18 21.46
CA ALA A 723 1.48 15.88 22.58
C ALA A 723 0.72 15.63 23.90
N ALA A 724 -0.60 15.78 23.89
CA ALA A 724 -1.47 15.53 25.05
C ALA A 724 -1.41 14.08 25.55
N ALA A 725 -1.31 13.10 24.65
CA ALA A 725 -1.19 11.69 25.02
C ALA A 725 0.21 11.31 25.55
N MET A 726 1.23 12.12 25.29
CA MET A 726 2.64 11.80 25.58
C MET A 726 3.39 13.01 26.20
N PRO A 727 3.02 13.43 27.43
CA PRO A 727 3.59 14.62 28.08
C PRO A 727 5.09 14.51 28.41
N ASP A 728 5.67 13.31 28.35
CA ASP A 728 7.11 13.07 28.51
C ASP A 728 7.95 13.43 27.26
N LEU A 729 7.31 13.71 26.11
CA LEU A 729 8.01 14.16 24.91
C LEU A 729 8.69 15.51 25.14
N HIS A 730 9.93 15.66 24.67
CA HIS A 730 10.58 16.97 24.64
C HIS A 730 10.27 17.73 23.35
N SER A 731 9.90 17.04 22.26
CA SER A 731 9.47 17.63 20.97
C SER A 731 8.81 16.62 20.03
N LEU A 732 8.10 17.15 19.01
CA LEU A 732 7.58 16.40 17.88
C LEU A 732 8.38 16.71 16.60
N PHE A 733 8.96 15.69 15.98
CA PHE A 733 9.73 15.77 14.73
C PHE A 733 8.85 15.42 13.53
N ALA A 734 7.77 16.19 13.33
CA ALA A 734 6.72 15.86 12.37
C ALA A 734 7.20 15.82 10.89
N ASP A 735 6.42 15.08 10.08
CA ASP A 735 6.59 14.88 8.64
C ASP A 735 7.79 13.99 8.21
N MET A 736 7.54 13.02 7.32
CA MET A 736 8.56 12.17 6.69
C MET A 736 9.10 12.84 5.43
N GLY A 737 10.15 13.63 5.59
CA GLY A 737 10.50 14.68 4.62
C GLY A 737 9.40 15.74 4.55
N ARG A 738 9.50 16.71 3.64
CA ARG A 738 8.52 17.82 3.51
C ARG A 738 7.15 17.41 2.93
N TYR A 739 6.66 16.21 3.27
CA TYR A 739 5.44 15.59 2.76
C TYR A 739 4.19 16.43 2.96
N SER A 740 4.03 17.09 4.11
CA SER A 740 2.86 17.93 4.40
C SER A 740 2.82 19.26 3.64
N GLY A 741 3.83 19.57 2.81
CA GLY A 741 3.81 20.73 1.89
C GLY A 741 3.98 22.11 2.54
N HIS A 742 4.15 22.18 3.87
CA HIS A 742 4.48 23.42 4.58
C HIS A 742 5.84 23.96 4.12
N GLU A 743 5.93 25.28 3.92
CA GLU A 743 7.16 25.97 3.54
C GLU A 743 7.42 27.22 4.39
N GLY A 744 8.69 27.60 4.51
CA GLY A 744 9.19 28.70 5.35
C GLY A 744 9.34 28.28 6.81
N ILE A 745 10.48 28.63 7.43
CA ILE A 745 10.87 28.11 8.75
C ILE A 745 9.85 28.41 9.86
N ALA A 746 9.13 29.53 9.80
CA ALA A 746 8.07 29.87 10.76
C ALA A 746 6.84 28.92 10.71
N ASN A 747 6.62 28.23 9.59
CA ASN A 747 5.57 27.22 9.43
C ASN A 747 6.12 25.79 9.66
N LEU A 748 7.44 25.64 9.75
CA LEU A 748 8.13 24.37 9.95
C LEU A 748 8.63 24.21 11.40
N THR A 749 8.77 25.30 12.15
CA THR A 749 9.20 25.26 13.55
C THR A 749 8.43 26.26 14.40
N TYR A 750 7.65 25.74 15.33
CA TYR A 750 6.70 26.49 16.15
C TYR A 750 6.39 25.74 17.45
N THR A 751 5.52 26.30 18.26
CA THR A 751 5.00 25.68 19.48
C THR A 751 3.50 25.43 19.29
N LEU A 752 3.00 24.27 19.73
CA LEU A 752 1.56 24.03 19.87
C LEU A 752 0.98 24.81 21.09
N PRO A 753 -0.36 24.98 21.20
CA PRO A 753 -0.96 25.74 22.30
C PRO A 753 -0.64 25.23 23.72
N ASP A 754 -0.28 23.95 23.85
CA ASP A 754 0.12 23.32 25.12
C ASP A 754 1.59 23.56 25.52
N GLY A 755 2.37 24.24 24.66
CA GLY A 755 3.80 24.49 24.88
C GLY A 755 4.75 23.48 24.22
N MET A 756 4.25 22.45 23.52
CA MET A 756 5.06 21.43 22.84
C MET A 756 5.78 22.01 21.60
N PRO A 757 7.13 21.91 21.51
CA PRO A 757 7.86 22.26 20.29
C PRO A 757 7.58 21.28 19.16
N VAL A 758 7.23 21.81 17.98
CA VAL A 758 7.10 21.05 16.73
C VAL A 758 8.20 21.48 15.78
N PHE A 759 8.95 20.51 15.27
CA PHE A 759 9.96 20.66 14.23
C PHE A 759 9.57 19.79 13.03
N ARG A 760 8.79 20.35 12.10
CA ARG A 760 8.47 19.69 10.83
C ARG A 760 9.73 19.52 9.98
N ALA A 761 9.79 18.46 9.20
CA ALA A 761 10.93 18.17 8.33
C ALA A 761 11.17 19.30 7.30
N VAL A 762 12.31 19.99 7.44
CA VAL A 762 12.72 21.09 6.55
C VAL A 762 13.20 20.58 5.20
N THR A 763 13.71 19.35 5.17
CA THR A 763 14.44 18.74 4.06
C THR A 763 13.72 17.53 3.48
N SER A 764 14.12 17.13 2.28
CA SER A 764 13.60 15.98 1.55
C SER A 764 14.75 15.32 0.75
N TRP A 765 14.42 14.49 -0.23
CA TRP A 765 15.36 13.88 -1.16
C TRP A 765 15.25 14.43 -2.59
N ARG A 766 14.45 15.49 -2.81
CA ARG A 766 14.09 16.03 -4.14
C ARG A 766 15.28 16.52 -4.99
N HIS A 767 16.46 16.68 -4.39
CA HIS A 767 17.71 17.08 -5.05
C HIS A 767 18.88 16.11 -4.78
N GLY A 768 18.58 14.85 -4.47
CA GLY A 768 19.62 13.84 -4.17
C GLY A 768 20.47 14.22 -2.95
N THR A 769 21.77 13.92 -2.98
CA THR A 769 22.71 14.25 -1.88
C THR A 769 22.97 15.76 -1.75
N GLY A 770 22.58 16.59 -2.72
CA GLY A 770 22.62 18.04 -2.62
C GLY A 770 21.41 18.65 -1.90
N SER A 771 20.45 17.83 -1.43
CA SER A 771 19.16 18.30 -0.90
C SER A 771 19.30 19.15 0.37
N VAL A 772 20.03 18.66 1.37
CA VAL A 772 20.02 19.24 2.72
C VAL A 772 20.61 20.67 2.77
N PRO A 773 21.80 20.97 2.21
CA PRO A 773 22.33 22.34 2.20
C PRO A 773 21.43 23.34 1.47
N LYS A 774 20.84 22.90 0.35
CA LYS A 774 19.98 23.72 -0.49
C LYS A 774 18.64 24.01 0.20
N GLU A 775 17.94 22.96 0.63
CA GLU A 775 16.62 23.08 1.25
C GLU A 775 16.65 23.83 2.58
N ILE A 776 17.69 23.67 3.42
CA ILE A 776 17.80 24.44 4.66
C ILE A 776 17.93 25.94 4.35
N ARG A 777 18.74 26.33 3.35
CA ARG A 777 18.84 27.73 2.93
C ARG A 777 17.52 28.26 2.35
N GLU A 778 16.86 27.49 1.49
CA GLU A 778 15.56 27.84 0.89
C GLU A 778 14.46 28.09 1.94
N GLN A 779 14.46 27.36 3.06
CA GLN A 779 13.39 27.46 4.05
C GLN A 779 13.71 28.38 5.22
N VAL A 780 14.98 28.52 5.61
CA VAL A 780 15.41 29.38 6.73
C VAL A 780 15.63 30.82 6.27
N GLY A 781 16.18 31.04 5.07
CA GLY A 781 16.60 32.37 4.62
C GLY A 781 17.51 33.06 5.64
N ASP A 782 17.20 34.31 5.96
CA ASP A 782 17.97 35.16 6.88
C ASP A 782 17.55 35.03 8.36
N VAL A 783 16.58 34.16 8.68
CA VAL A 783 16.08 34.00 10.07
C VAL A 783 17.19 33.46 10.97
N ARG A 784 17.55 34.19 12.04
CA ARG A 784 18.49 33.76 13.08
C ARG A 784 18.02 34.25 14.47
N PRO A 785 18.13 33.42 15.54
CA PRO A 785 18.50 32.01 15.49
C PRO A 785 17.39 31.17 14.84
N ALA A 786 17.77 30.10 14.14
CA ALA A 786 16.84 29.15 13.54
C ALA A 786 17.07 27.74 14.09
N PHE A 787 16.04 26.90 14.04
CA PHE A 787 16.04 25.56 14.60
C PHE A 787 15.44 24.61 13.56
N VAL A 788 16.16 23.54 13.20
CA VAL A 788 15.89 22.77 11.98
C VAL A 788 15.88 21.28 12.27
N ASN A 789 14.76 20.62 11.94
CA ASN A 789 14.70 19.17 11.73
C ASN A 789 15.20 18.87 10.30
N ALA A 790 16.44 18.38 10.20
CA ALA A 790 17.03 17.90 8.97
C ALA A 790 16.76 16.40 8.80
N PHE A 791 15.60 16.08 8.21
CA PHE A 791 15.24 14.74 7.76
C PHE A 791 16.26 14.21 6.72
N LEU A 792 17.00 13.17 7.08
CA LEU A 792 17.95 12.52 6.20
C LEU A 792 17.34 11.24 5.63
N HIS A 793 16.96 11.28 4.35
CA HIS A 793 16.48 10.09 3.62
C HIS A 793 17.59 9.04 3.54
N CYS A 794 17.44 7.92 4.25
CA CYS A 794 18.51 6.95 4.46
C CYS A 794 18.98 6.27 3.16
N TRP A 795 18.09 6.10 2.18
CA TRP A 795 18.41 5.56 0.86
C TRP A 795 19.21 6.55 -0.02
N THR A 796 19.13 7.85 0.28
CA THR A 796 19.99 8.89 -0.34
C THR A 796 21.32 9.03 0.43
N TYR A 797 21.26 9.19 1.74
CA TYR A 797 22.41 9.27 2.64
C TYR A 797 22.85 7.87 3.08
N LYS A 798 23.21 7.04 2.08
CA LYS A 798 23.42 5.59 2.17
C LYS A 798 24.67 5.10 2.94
N ASN A 799 25.39 5.98 3.62
CA ASN A 799 26.51 5.65 4.52
C ASN A 799 26.81 6.87 5.41
N LEU A 800 27.67 6.69 6.42
CA LEU A 800 28.05 7.79 7.30
C LEU A 800 28.95 8.82 6.59
N ASP A 801 29.76 8.43 5.60
CA ASP A 801 30.63 9.37 4.84
C ASP A 801 29.86 10.53 4.20
N LEU A 802 28.67 10.27 3.64
CA LEU A 802 27.84 11.32 3.05
C LEU A 802 27.31 12.31 4.09
N ILE A 803 27.05 11.84 5.32
CA ILE A 803 26.62 12.67 6.45
C ILE A 803 27.81 13.41 7.06
N ALA A 804 28.96 12.75 7.14
CA ALA A 804 30.21 13.34 7.60
C ALA A 804 30.71 14.44 6.65
N ALA A 805 30.58 14.25 5.33
CA ALA A 805 30.86 15.31 4.35
C ALA A 805 29.92 16.52 4.50
N LEU A 806 28.63 16.30 4.84
CA LEU A 806 27.70 17.37 5.19
C LEU A 806 28.13 18.10 6.49
N TYR A 807 28.63 17.35 7.48
CA TYR A 807 29.17 17.92 8.71
C TYR A 807 30.42 18.75 8.44
N ASP A 808 31.43 18.20 7.76
CA ASP A 808 32.73 18.84 7.53
C ASP A 808 32.62 20.10 6.67
N ASN A 809 31.73 20.10 5.65
CA ASN A 809 31.53 21.22 4.73
C ASN A 809 30.43 22.21 5.17
N ARG A 810 30.04 22.18 6.44
CA ARG A 810 28.96 23.05 6.97
C ARG A 810 29.37 24.53 6.99
N PRO A 811 28.44 25.47 6.71
CA PRO A 811 28.63 26.89 6.99
C PRO A 811 28.96 27.20 8.47
N ALA A 812 29.69 28.28 8.73
CA ALA A 812 30.11 28.68 10.08
C ALA A 812 28.98 29.21 10.99
N ASP A 813 27.80 29.45 10.44
CA ASP A 813 26.58 29.73 11.20
C ASP A 813 25.80 28.45 11.57
N TRP A 814 26.23 27.26 11.12
CA TRP A 814 25.54 25.99 11.39
C TRP A 814 26.10 25.28 12.61
N VAL A 815 25.20 24.87 13.52
CA VAL A 815 25.52 24.10 14.73
C VAL A 815 24.68 22.83 14.74
N PHE A 816 25.32 21.69 14.50
CA PHE A 816 24.65 20.39 14.62
C PHE A 816 24.46 20.00 16.08
N VAL A 817 23.26 19.48 16.40
CA VAL A 817 22.79 19.19 17.76
C VAL A 817 21.90 17.95 17.78
N THR A 818 21.66 17.34 18.95
CA THR A 818 20.63 16.29 19.09
C THR A 818 19.22 16.89 19.02
N PRO A 819 18.17 16.11 18.73
CA PRO A 819 16.77 16.53 18.87
C PRO A 819 16.46 17.14 20.24
N ALA A 820 16.95 16.52 21.33
CA ALA A 820 16.82 17.03 22.70
C ALA A 820 17.48 18.40 22.88
N HIS A 821 18.72 18.57 22.40
CA HIS A 821 19.39 19.88 22.40
C HIS A 821 18.61 20.92 21.59
N LEU A 822 18.09 20.56 20.41
CA LEU A 822 17.29 21.45 19.58
C LEU A 822 16.05 21.94 20.34
N ALA A 823 15.34 21.03 21.00
CA ALA A 823 14.16 21.34 21.80
C ALA A 823 14.48 22.20 23.04
N THR A 824 15.63 22.00 23.69
CA THR A 824 16.09 22.86 24.79
C THR A 824 16.48 24.25 24.30
N LEU A 825 17.25 24.36 23.22
CA LEU A 825 17.72 25.63 22.66
C LEU A 825 16.58 26.48 22.09
N TYR A 826 15.59 25.85 21.46
CA TYR A 826 14.37 26.50 20.99
C TYR A 826 13.59 27.12 22.16
N ARG A 827 13.36 26.37 23.25
CA ARG A 827 12.73 26.91 24.48
C ARG A 827 13.53 28.09 25.03
N GLN A 828 14.85 27.95 25.19
CA GLN A 828 15.71 29.05 25.67
C GLN A 828 15.64 30.30 24.79
N ALA A 829 15.49 30.18 23.47
CA ALA A 829 15.35 31.32 22.56
C ALA A 829 13.98 32.01 22.72
N ARG A 830 12.91 31.22 22.88
CA ARG A 830 11.55 31.70 23.14
C ARG A 830 11.45 32.41 24.49
N ASP A 831 12.00 31.82 25.55
CA ASP A 831 11.96 32.37 26.91
C ASP A 831 12.78 33.67 27.04
N LYS A 832 13.77 33.88 26.15
CA LYS A 832 14.51 35.15 26.01
C LYS A 832 13.84 36.15 25.06
N GLY A 833 12.70 35.81 24.45
CA GLY A 833 12.00 36.66 23.46
C GLY A 833 12.76 36.86 22.15
N TRP A 834 13.67 35.95 21.77
CA TRP A 834 14.45 36.05 20.52
C TRP A 834 13.70 35.51 19.30
N ILE A 835 12.67 34.71 19.53
CA ILE A 835 11.76 34.15 18.54
C ILE A 835 10.33 34.24 19.08
N GLY A 836 9.35 34.44 18.20
CA GLY A 836 7.94 34.44 18.58
C GLY A 836 7.42 33.03 18.89
N GLY A 837 6.39 32.94 19.75
CA GLY A 837 5.49 31.80 19.72
C GLY A 837 4.73 31.82 18.40
N GLY A 838 4.79 30.73 17.63
CA GLY A 838 4.30 30.71 16.24
C GLY A 838 2.78 30.87 16.12
N ARG A 839 2.35 31.49 15.00
CA ARG A 839 0.97 31.64 14.50
C ARG A 839 -0.10 31.91 15.56
N GLU A 840 -0.52 33.18 15.67
CA GLU A 840 -1.94 33.44 15.96
C GLU A 840 -2.77 32.65 14.95
N ALA A 841 -3.72 31.85 15.44
CA ALA A 841 -4.46 30.93 14.59
C ALA A 841 -5.24 31.71 13.52
N ALA A 842 -4.97 31.40 12.25
CA ALA A 842 -5.94 31.71 11.21
C ALA A 842 -7.24 30.99 11.58
N ALA A 843 -8.30 31.76 11.83
CA ALA A 843 -9.64 31.24 12.02
C ALA A 843 -10.07 30.41 10.78
N PRO A 844 -10.97 29.41 10.96
CA PRO A 844 -11.18 28.34 9.99
C PRO A 844 -11.67 28.81 8.62
#